data_AF-A0A0G0Y8Y9-F1
#
_entry.id   AF-A0A0G0Y8Y9-F1
#
_cell.length_a   1.000
_cell.length_b   1.000
_cell.length_c   1.000
_cell.angle_alpha   90.00
_cell.angle_beta   90.00
_cell.angle_gamma   90.00
#
_symmetry.space_group_name_H-M   'P 1'
#
loop_
_entity.id
_entity.type
_entity.pdbx_description
1 polymer ?
#
loop_
_entity_poly.entity_id
_entity_poly.type
_entity_poly.pdbx_seq_one_letter_code
_entity_poly.pdbx_strand_id
1 'polypeptide(L)'
;MIAKILARVFGTANQRALKHAQSIVAHINAYEPEMMKLSDQQIRAKTDEFRAMLSKGKTLDDILPQAYALVREASRRTIQQRPFDVQLIGAIALHEGKIAEMKTGEGKSLTATLALYLNALGGKGVHLVTVNDYLARLHAELFKPIYDMLGVSVAVLQNDMSDEDRIKAYQADILYATNNELGFDYLRDNMKFRLEDYVQKDLTYAIVDEIDSILIDEARTPLIISGSSEASSKLYDDANAAILRLKDVEHYEVDHKERTAHLTEAGIDIVEHAFGIKNLYAPENLTYLHHAQTALKAHALFKKDVDYVVRDGEVLIVDEFTGRILMGRRYSDGLHQALEAKEHVQLEAETQTLASITLQNYFRLYKKLAGMTGTAATEAEEFYRVYKLDILTIPTHMPMIREDKSDLIFLTKAAKYRAIAADVKERYKKKQPVLIGTVAIETSEYLSAVLRASGIPHDVLNAKQHEREGEIIASAGQPGRVTIATNMAGRGTDIKLTPESVQAGGLYVLGTERHEARRIDNQLRGRSGRQGDPGESRFYISLEDELIRNFAGDSIKNTMQNYFKMTEDDIIESKSISKRIEAAQEKVEKRNSDIRKHILEYDDVLNQQRTVVYSYRRSVLEGAKAIFDLAQDFISEAIADIAAQTLISRKVEPAEKQTFFERIADVLNIKVCELEEQKFPSVTSVALQSDVLNYVLMRYVLFMRYDSEKYGQPVECSDSTESKNEIISQNNIRSDMLQTAQRWLMLEFIDEAWKQHMLNLDQLKEGIGLRGWGQKNPLIEYKREAFAMFIDMMRSVRYQIAHSIFRIDVQKFDEHALEIRRRQELERIRLANMNKESSSPRRNPQKRKK
;
A
#
# COMPACT_ATOMS: atom_id res chain seq x y z
N MET A 1 13.60 -32.29 -17.26
CA MET A 1 13.55 -33.78 -17.17
C MET A 1 14.19 -34.29 -15.86
N ILE A 2 15.38 -33.82 -15.48
CA ILE A 2 16.08 -34.14 -14.22
C ILE A 2 15.24 -33.82 -12.97
N ALA A 3 14.59 -32.65 -12.92
CA ALA A 3 13.71 -32.26 -11.81
C ALA A 3 12.52 -33.23 -11.57
N LYS A 4 11.95 -33.80 -12.65
CA LYS A 4 10.84 -34.78 -12.55
C LYS A 4 11.32 -36.14 -12.01
N ILE A 5 12.57 -36.51 -12.30
CA ILE A 5 13.19 -37.75 -11.81
C ILE A 5 13.54 -37.61 -10.33
N LEU A 6 14.19 -36.50 -9.94
CA LEU A 6 14.49 -36.20 -8.53
C LEU A 6 13.23 -36.10 -7.67
N ALA A 7 12.16 -35.47 -8.18
CA ALA A 7 10.87 -35.39 -7.50
C ALA A 7 10.19 -36.76 -7.31
N ARG A 8 10.41 -37.73 -8.21
CA ARG A 8 9.89 -39.11 -8.04
C ARG A 8 10.65 -39.90 -6.98
N VAL A 9 11.93 -39.61 -6.77
CA VAL A 9 12.80 -40.36 -5.84
C VAL A 9 12.77 -39.77 -4.41
N PHE A 10 12.80 -38.44 -4.28
CA PHE A 10 12.86 -37.76 -2.97
C PHE A 10 11.54 -37.10 -2.54
N GLY A 11 10.51 -37.17 -3.40
CA GLY A 11 9.28 -36.40 -3.26
C GLY A 11 9.45 -34.94 -3.69
N THR A 12 8.35 -34.26 -3.99
CA THR A 12 8.35 -32.81 -4.26
C THR A 12 8.66 -32.02 -2.98
N ALA A 13 9.08 -30.76 -3.10
CA ALA A 13 9.23 -29.87 -1.94
C ALA A 13 7.94 -29.81 -1.10
N ASN A 14 6.78 -29.74 -1.76
CA ASN A 14 5.47 -29.77 -1.11
C ASN A 14 5.22 -31.08 -0.34
N GLN A 15 5.55 -32.24 -0.92
CA GLN A 15 5.37 -33.54 -0.24
C GLN A 15 6.23 -33.66 1.02
N ARG A 16 7.47 -33.16 0.99
CA ARG A 16 8.35 -33.15 2.16
C ARG A 16 7.82 -32.22 3.26
N ALA A 17 7.35 -31.03 2.89
CA ALA A 17 6.72 -30.09 3.81
C ALA A 17 5.44 -30.67 4.44
N LEU A 18 4.58 -31.32 3.64
CA LEU A 18 3.38 -32.00 4.15
C LEU A 18 3.73 -33.13 5.14
N LYS A 19 4.74 -33.95 4.84
CA LYS A 19 5.18 -35.02 5.75
C LYS A 19 5.70 -34.46 7.07
N HIS A 20 6.42 -33.35 7.03
CA HIS A 20 6.88 -32.64 8.23
C HIS A 20 5.69 -32.15 9.07
N ALA A 21 4.76 -31.41 8.45
CA ALA A 21 3.57 -30.91 9.14
C ALA A 21 2.70 -32.06 9.71
N GLN A 22 2.53 -33.16 8.98
CA GLN A 22 1.81 -34.35 9.44
C GLN A 22 2.45 -34.97 10.70
N SER A 23 3.77 -34.96 10.80
CA SER A 23 4.46 -35.42 12.01
C SER A 23 4.12 -34.56 13.23
N ILE A 24 3.99 -33.24 13.05
CA ILE A 24 3.59 -32.31 14.11
C ILE A 24 2.11 -32.49 14.45
N VAL A 25 1.24 -32.68 13.45
CA VAL A 25 -0.18 -33.01 13.64
C VAL A 25 -0.37 -34.26 14.50
N ALA A 26 0.46 -35.30 14.29
CA ALA A 26 0.40 -36.48 15.13
C ALA A 26 0.68 -36.17 16.62
N HIS A 27 1.63 -35.28 16.91
CA HIS A 27 1.88 -34.81 18.28
C HIS A 27 0.73 -33.97 18.83
N ILE A 28 0.13 -33.08 18.03
CA ILE A 28 -1.05 -32.29 18.44
C ILE A 28 -2.21 -33.24 18.81
N ASN A 29 -2.47 -34.24 17.97
CA ASN A 29 -3.51 -35.24 18.20
C ASN A 29 -3.27 -36.05 19.49
N ALA A 30 -2.02 -36.29 19.87
CA ALA A 30 -1.68 -37.00 21.11
C ALA A 30 -2.02 -36.20 22.39
N TYR A 31 -2.03 -34.86 22.33
CA TYR A 31 -2.43 -34.01 23.46
C TYR A 31 -3.94 -33.81 23.58
N GLU A 32 -4.73 -34.15 22.56
CA GLU A 32 -6.18 -33.93 22.56
C GLU A 32 -6.89 -34.56 23.79
N PRO A 33 -6.64 -35.83 24.17
CA PRO A 33 -7.28 -36.44 25.35
C PRO A 33 -6.94 -35.75 26.68
N GLU A 34 -5.78 -35.10 26.78
CA GLU A 34 -5.39 -34.32 27.96
C GLU A 34 -6.20 -33.02 28.01
N MET A 35 -6.25 -32.28 26.90
CA MET A 35 -6.97 -31.01 26.80
C MET A 35 -8.48 -31.19 27.06
N MET A 36 -9.06 -32.31 26.60
CA MET A 36 -10.47 -32.64 26.85
C MET A 36 -10.84 -32.73 28.35
N LYS A 37 -9.90 -33.10 29.21
CA LYS A 37 -10.14 -33.28 30.65
C LYS A 37 -10.06 -31.98 31.45
N LEU A 38 -9.50 -30.92 30.85
CA LEU A 38 -9.32 -29.65 31.54
C LEU A 38 -10.66 -28.93 31.75
N SER A 39 -10.83 -28.26 32.88
CA SER A 39 -11.91 -27.30 33.08
C SER A 39 -11.63 -26.00 32.32
N ASP A 40 -12.65 -25.16 32.14
CA ASP A 40 -12.50 -23.88 31.43
C ASP A 40 -11.51 -22.95 32.14
N GLN A 41 -11.47 -22.98 33.48
CA GLN A 41 -10.48 -22.24 34.27
C GLN A 41 -9.05 -22.77 34.03
N GLN A 42 -8.89 -24.09 33.91
CA GLN A 42 -7.59 -24.71 33.60
C GLN A 42 -7.13 -24.40 32.18
N ILE A 43 -8.05 -24.36 31.20
CA ILE A 43 -7.75 -23.96 29.82
C ILE A 43 -7.20 -22.54 29.79
N ARG A 44 -7.84 -21.60 30.51
CA ARG A 44 -7.33 -20.23 30.59
C ARG A 44 -5.95 -20.17 31.26
N ALA A 45 -5.74 -20.92 32.33
CA ALA A 45 -4.47 -20.96 33.06
C ALA A 45 -3.30 -21.50 32.22
N LYS A 46 -3.57 -22.34 31.20
CA LYS A 46 -2.53 -22.84 30.28
C LYS A 46 -1.85 -21.72 29.49
N THR A 47 -2.55 -20.63 29.18
CA THR A 47 -1.95 -19.47 28.51
C THR A 47 -0.85 -18.83 29.36
N ASP A 48 -1.07 -18.71 30.68
CA ASP A 48 -0.05 -18.18 31.60
C ASP A 48 1.12 -19.16 31.76
N GLU A 49 0.85 -20.46 31.76
CA GLU A 49 1.88 -21.51 31.75
C GLU A 49 2.78 -21.40 30.51
N PHE A 50 2.19 -21.25 29.31
CA PHE A 50 2.95 -21.09 28.08
C PHE A 50 3.77 -19.80 28.07
N ARG A 51 3.20 -18.66 28.49
CA ARG A 51 3.96 -17.40 28.63
C ARG A 51 5.14 -17.55 29.60
N ALA A 52 4.94 -18.26 30.71
CA ALA A 52 6.01 -18.56 31.66
C ALA A 52 7.08 -19.47 31.04
N MET A 53 6.71 -20.47 30.24
CA MET A 53 7.67 -21.31 29.51
C MET A 53 8.53 -20.49 28.53
N LEU A 54 7.91 -19.58 27.78
CA LEU A 54 8.63 -18.68 26.86
C LEU A 54 9.60 -17.76 27.62
N SER A 55 9.19 -17.22 28.77
CA SER A 55 10.08 -16.42 29.62
C SER A 55 11.30 -17.19 30.15
N LYS A 56 11.18 -18.53 30.26
CA LYS A 56 12.26 -19.44 30.67
C LYS A 56 13.13 -19.93 29.50
N GLY A 57 12.93 -19.40 28.29
CA GLY A 57 13.77 -19.69 27.12
C GLY A 57 13.25 -20.79 26.19
N LYS A 58 12.04 -21.32 26.40
CA LYS A 58 11.37 -22.17 25.39
C LYS A 58 11.00 -21.34 24.15
N THR A 59 10.98 -21.97 22.99
CA THR A 59 10.53 -21.33 21.74
C THR A 59 9.03 -21.53 21.51
N LEU A 60 8.46 -20.80 20.55
CA LEU A 60 7.08 -21.03 20.11
C LEU A 60 6.91 -22.43 19.50
N ASP A 61 7.91 -22.93 18.78
CA ASP A 61 7.90 -24.26 18.19
C ASP A 61 7.81 -25.36 19.26
N ASP A 62 8.50 -25.17 20.40
CA ASP A 62 8.50 -26.14 21.50
C ASP A 62 7.10 -26.34 22.12
N ILE A 63 6.30 -25.26 22.17
CA ILE A 63 4.96 -25.27 22.78
C ILE A 63 3.84 -25.48 21.75
N LEU A 64 4.14 -25.39 20.45
CA LEU A 64 3.16 -25.44 19.36
C LEU A 64 2.21 -26.64 19.47
N PRO A 65 2.67 -27.89 19.70
CA PRO A 65 1.77 -29.03 19.74
C PRO A 65 0.70 -28.92 20.84
N GLN A 66 1.10 -28.47 22.04
CA GLN A 66 0.21 -28.30 23.18
C GLN A 66 -0.72 -27.10 22.99
N ALA A 67 -0.19 -25.97 22.50
CA ALA A 67 -0.96 -24.77 22.22
C ALA A 67 -2.05 -25.02 21.16
N TYR A 68 -1.74 -25.76 20.09
CA TYR A 68 -2.72 -26.06 19.04
C TYR A 68 -3.79 -27.06 19.51
N ALA A 69 -3.42 -28.03 20.34
CA ALA A 69 -4.39 -28.92 20.98
C ALA A 69 -5.35 -28.13 21.89
N LEU A 70 -4.84 -27.14 22.63
CA LEU A 70 -5.63 -26.27 23.50
C LEU A 70 -6.61 -25.40 22.70
N VAL A 71 -6.15 -24.75 21.63
CA VAL A 71 -7.02 -23.93 20.76
C VAL A 71 -8.08 -24.79 20.08
N ARG A 72 -7.73 -25.99 19.63
CA ARG A 72 -8.69 -26.95 19.07
C ARG A 72 -9.79 -27.29 20.08
N GLU A 73 -9.43 -27.54 21.34
CA GLU A 73 -10.39 -27.81 22.42
C GLU A 73 -11.27 -26.58 22.71
N ALA A 74 -10.68 -25.39 22.78
CA ALA A 74 -11.41 -24.13 22.99
C ALA A 74 -12.42 -23.87 21.85
N SER A 75 -12.01 -24.07 20.60
CA SER A 75 -12.90 -23.99 19.42
C SER A 75 -14.06 -24.98 19.51
N ARG A 76 -13.79 -26.23 19.91
CA ARG A 76 -14.83 -27.25 20.05
C ARG A 76 -15.86 -26.87 21.12
N ARG A 77 -15.43 -26.29 22.24
CA ARG A 77 -16.33 -25.90 23.34
C ARG A 77 -17.14 -24.65 23.05
N THR A 78 -16.52 -23.66 22.42
CA THR A 78 -17.11 -22.32 22.29
C THR A 78 -17.95 -22.16 21.03
N ILE A 79 -17.44 -22.63 19.88
CA ILE A 79 -18.12 -22.47 18.58
C ILE A 79 -18.54 -23.81 17.96
N GLN A 80 -18.43 -24.91 18.71
CA GLN A 80 -18.83 -26.26 18.31
C GLN A 80 -18.14 -26.78 17.03
N GLN A 81 -16.94 -26.27 16.75
CA GLN A 81 -16.14 -26.70 15.61
C GLN A 81 -14.80 -27.24 16.10
N ARG A 82 -14.49 -28.49 15.78
CA ARG A 82 -13.18 -29.10 16.04
C ARG A 82 -12.29 -28.91 14.81
N PRO A 83 -11.20 -28.13 14.88
CA PRO A 83 -10.26 -28.02 13.76
C PRO A 83 -9.78 -29.36 13.20
N PHE A 84 -9.92 -29.57 11.89
CA PHE A 84 -9.47 -30.75 11.17
C PHE A 84 -7.94 -30.82 11.06
N ASP A 85 -7.42 -32.00 10.73
CA ASP A 85 -5.97 -32.20 10.58
C ASP A 85 -5.39 -31.37 9.42
N VAL A 86 -6.15 -31.18 8.34
CA VAL A 86 -5.76 -30.28 7.24
C VAL A 86 -5.68 -28.81 7.68
N GLN A 87 -6.53 -28.40 8.64
CA GLN A 87 -6.49 -27.07 9.23
C GLN A 87 -5.29 -26.92 10.17
N LEU A 88 -4.92 -27.97 10.92
CA LEU A 88 -3.66 -27.95 11.69
C LEU A 88 -2.43 -27.81 10.79
N ILE A 89 -2.39 -28.53 9.65
CA ILE A 89 -1.32 -28.37 8.66
C ILE A 89 -1.26 -26.92 8.16
N GLY A 90 -2.42 -26.32 7.86
CA GLY A 90 -2.50 -24.91 7.48
C GLY A 90 -1.98 -23.97 8.55
N ALA A 91 -2.35 -24.17 9.81
CA ALA A 91 -1.88 -23.37 10.92
C ALA A 91 -0.35 -23.48 11.11
N ILE A 92 0.22 -24.68 10.97
CA ILE A 92 1.67 -24.89 11.00
C ILE A 92 2.33 -24.09 9.87
N ALA A 93 1.80 -24.16 8.65
CA ALA A 93 2.32 -23.39 7.52
C ALA A 93 2.32 -21.88 7.80
N LEU A 94 1.22 -21.37 8.36
CA LEU A 94 1.10 -19.98 8.75
C LEU A 94 2.14 -19.61 9.82
N HIS A 95 2.33 -20.44 10.84
CA HIS A 95 3.32 -20.21 11.89
C HIS A 95 4.76 -20.17 11.35
N GLU A 96 5.08 -21.05 10.39
CA GLU A 96 6.37 -21.12 9.70
C GLU A 96 6.65 -19.93 8.76
N GLY A 97 5.70 -19.01 8.58
CA GLY A 97 5.86 -17.87 7.66
C GLY A 97 5.65 -18.24 6.20
N LYS A 98 4.72 -19.17 5.92
CA LYS A 98 4.41 -19.64 4.56
C LYS A 98 2.99 -19.25 4.15
N ILE A 99 2.69 -19.47 2.87
CA ILE A 99 1.33 -19.39 2.35
C ILE A 99 0.66 -20.75 2.46
N ALA A 100 -0.43 -20.82 3.22
CA ALA A 100 -1.31 -21.97 3.30
C ALA A 100 -2.30 -21.93 2.12
N GLU A 101 -2.06 -22.71 1.06
CA GLU A 101 -3.06 -22.87 -0.01
C GLU A 101 -4.12 -23.90 0.42
N MET A 102 -5.25 -23.41 0.91
CA MET A 102 -6.41 -24.18 1.34
C MET A 102 -7.62 -23.81 0.49
N LYS A 103 -8.26 -24.80 -0.13
CA LYS A 103 -9.42 -24.56 -0.99
C LYS A 103 -10.56 -23.88 -0.22
N THR A 104 -11.39 -23.13 -0.93
CA THR A 104 -12.51 -22.40 -0.35
C THR A 104 -13.46 -23.38 0.35
N GLY A 105 -13.86 -23.08 1.59
CA GLY A 105 -14.66 -23.98 2.42
C GLY A 105 -13.87 -24.92 3.33
N GLU A 106 -12.53 -24.92 3.29
CA GLU A 106 -11.69 -25.69 4.23
C GLU A 106 -11.55 -25.02 5.61
N GLY A 107 -12.19 -23.87 5.85
CA GLY A 107 -12.14 -23.15 7.14
C GLY A 107 -10.83 -22.39 7.39
N LYS A 108 -10.41 -21.58 6.40
CA LYS A 108 -9.23 -20.69 6.47
C LYS A 108 -9.26 -19.78 7.71
N SER A 109 -10.38 -19.10 7.96
CA SER A 109 -10.51 -18.16 9.09
C SER A 109 -10.34 -18.87 10.45
N LEU A 110 -10.91 -20.07 10.61
CA LEU A 110 -10.70 -20.89 11.82
C LEU A 110 -9.25 -21.37 11.93
N THR A 111 -8.64 -21.76 10.82
CA THR A 111 -7.23 -22.18 10.76
C THR A 111 -6.28 -21.10 11.27
N ALA A 112 -6.54 -19.83 10.92
CA ALA A 112 -5.72 -18.72 11.39
C ALA A 112 -5.73 -18.55 12.91
N THR A 113 -6.83 -18.87 13.61
CA THR A 113 -6.93 -18.71 15.08
C THR A 113 -5.84 -19.47 15.85
N LEU A 114 -5.44 -20.65 15.34
CA LEU A 114 -4.36 -21.47 15.90
C LEU A 114 -3.01 -20.75 15.83
N ALA A 115 -2.67 -20.24 14.64
CA ALA A 115 -1.41 -19.53 14.41
C ALA A 115 -1.39 -18.16 15.10
N LEU A 116 -2.51 -17.44 15.11
CA LEU A 116 -2.65 -16.16 15.82
C LEU A 116 -2.43 -16.34 17.32
N TYR A 117 -3.12 -17.28 17.95
CA TYR A 117 -2.96 -17.56 19.39
C TYR A 117 -1.50 -17.84 19.74
N LEU A 118 -0.87 -18.81 19.07
CA LEU A 118 0.51 -19.19 19.37
C LEU A 118 1.48 -18.01 19.26
N ASN A 119 1.42 -17.25 18.17
CA ASN A 119 2.33 -16.13 17.96
C ASN A 119 2.03 -14.94 18.89
N ALA A 120 0.77 -14.76 19.29
CA ALA A 120 0.37 -13.74 20.26
C ALA A 120 0.98 -13.97 21.65
N LEU A 121 1.29 -15.22 22.03
CA LEU A 121 1.97 -15.53 23.30
C LEU A 121 3.36 -14.88 23.42
N GLY A 122 3.97 -14.45 22.32
CA GLY A 122 5.22 -13.69 22.31
C GLY A 122 5.09 -12.25 22.87
N GLY A 123 3.87 -11.76 23.11
CA GLY A 123 3.61 -10.47 23.76
C GLY A 123 3.89 -9.22 22.92
N LYS A 124 4.11 -9.38 21.61
CA LYS A 124 4.44 -8.27 20.69
C LYS A 124 3.28 -7.83 19.79
N GLY A 125 2.10 -8.43 19.94
CA GLY A 125 0.94 -8.21 19.08
C GLY A 125 1.06 -8.94 17.74
N VAL A 126 -0.05 -9.45 17.21
CA VAL A 126 -0.12 -10.09 15.88
C VAL A 126 -1.28 -9.54 15.07
N HIS A 127 -1.10 -9.39 13.76
CA HIS A 127 -2.10 -8.80 12.89
C HIS A 127 -2.72 -9.87 11.96
N LEU A 128 -4.06 -9.95 11.91
CA LEU A 128 -4.78 -10.63 10.83
C LEU A 128 -5.31 -9.58 9.86
N VAL A 129 -4.83 -9.65 8.61
CA VAL A 129 -5.23 -8.73 7.55
C VAL A 129 -6.32 -9.37 6.70
N THR A 130 -7.41 -8.64 6.47
CA THR A 130 -8.52 -9.05 5.62
C THR A 130 -8.75 -8.05 4.48
N VAL A 131 -9.56 -8.43 3.50
CA VAL A 131 -9.83 -7.63 2.29
C VAL A 131 -10.74 -6.42 2.56
N ASN A 132 -11.56 -6.45 3.61
CA ASN A 132 -12.46 -5.34 3.97
C ASN A 132 -12.83 -5.33 5.45
N ASP A 133 -13.28 -4.17 5.92
CA ASP A 133 -13.61 -3.93 7.33
C ASP A 133 -14.74 -4.83 7.86
N TYR A 134 -15.70 -5.19 7.00
CA TYR A 134 -16.78 -6.10 7.36
C TYR A 134 -16.24 -7.48 7.76
N LEU A 135 -15.32 -8.05 6.97
CA LEU A 135 -14.70 -9.34 7.29
C LEU A 135 -13.79 -9.26 8.52
N ALA A 136 -13.06 -8.15 8.70
CA ALA A 136 -12.26 -7.92 9.89
C ALA A 136 -13.13 -7.99 11.17
N ARG A 137 -14.24 -7.23 11.19
CA ARG A 137 -15.21 -7.21 12.29
C ARG A 137 -15.87 -8.57 12.49
N LEU A 138 -16.42 -9.14 11.41
CA LEU A 138 -17.15 -10.41 11.46
C LEU A 138 -16.27 -11.55 12.02
N HIS A 139 -15.04 -11.70 11.52
CA HIS A 139 -14.17 -12.77 11.98
C HIS A 139 -13.69 -12.54 13.42
N ALA A 140 -13.38 -11.29 13.80
CA ALA A 140 -13.02 -10.99 15.18
C ALA A 140 -14.15 -11.33 16.15
N GLU A 141 -15.40 -10.96 15.84
CA GLU A 141 -16.59 -11.30 16.64
C GLU A 141 -16.86 -12.80 16.67
N LEU A 142 -16.79 -13.47 15.52
CA LEU A 142 -17.06 -14.91 15.40
C LEU A 142 -16.09 -15.76 16.23
N PHE A 143 -14.81 -15.37 16.29
CA PHE A 143 -13.78 -16.14 17.01
C PHE A 143 -13.44 -15.57 18.38
N LYS A 144 -14.03 -14.43 18.77
CA LYS A 144 -13.89 -13.85 20.12
C LYS A 144 -14.13 -14.86 21.24
N PRO A 145 -15.14 -15.76 21.20
CA PRO A 145 -15.33 -16.76 22.25
C PRO A 145 -14.12 -17.67 22.48
N ILE A 146 -13.37 -18.02 21.42
CA ILE A 146 -12.14 -18.82 21.51
C ILE A 146 -11.07 -18.03 22.26
N TYR A 147 -10.85 -16.78 21.86
CA TYR A 147 -9.84 -15.89 22.44
C TYR A 147 -10.14 -15.55 23.91
N ASP A 148 -11.39 -15.24 24.22
CA ASP A 148 -11.84 -14.93 25.59
C ASP A 148 -11.63 -16.16 26.51
N MET A 149 -11.92 -17.37 26.03
CA MET A 149 -11.66 -18.61 26.79
C MET A 149 -10.17 -18.85 27.05
N LEU A 150 -9.32 -18.54 26.06
CA LEU A 150 -7.87 -18.66 26.17
C LEU A 150 -7.22 -17.48 26.91
N GLY A 151 -7.97 -16.41 27.23
CA GLY A 151 -7.46 -15.25 27.95
C GLY A 151 -6.53 -14.35 27.12
N VAL A 152 -6.70 -14.31 25.80
CA VAL A 152 -5.98 -13.39 24.90
C VAL A 152 -6.91 -12.30 24.39
N SER A 153 -6.41 -11.06 24.33
CA SER A 153 -7.19 -9.91 23.91
C SER A 153 -7.25 -9.78 22.38
N VAL A 154 -8.42 -9.39 21.88
CA VAL A 154 -8.68 -9.18 20.44
C VAL A 154 -9.29 -7.80 20.20
N ALA A 155 -8.81 -7.11 19.17
CA ALA A 155 -9.34 -5.82 18.71
C ALA A 155 -9.50 -5.79 17.19
N VAL A 156 -10.24 -4.80 16.69
CA VAL A 156 -10.50 -4.57 15.27
C VAL A 156 -10.19 -3.11 14.94
N LEU A 157 -9.50 -2.85 13.83
CA LEU A 157 -9.39 -1.50 13.27
C LEU A 157 -10.52 -1.21 12.30
N GLN A 158 -11.06 0.01 12.40
CA GLN A 158 -12.06 0.55 11.49
C GLN A 158 -11.65 1.98 11.09
N ASN A 159 -12.05 2.40 9.89
CA ASN A 159 -11.65 3.68 9.31
C ASN A 159 -11.99 4.89 10.20
N ASP A 160 -13.17 4.90 10.81
CA ASP A 160 -13.73 6.01 11.59
C ASP A 160 -13.17 6.13 13.03
N MET A 161 -12.22 5.28 13.41
CA MET A 161 -11.64 5.30 14.75
C MET A 161 -10.77 6.54 15.02
N SER A 162 -10.90 7.08 16.23
CA SER A 162 -10.00 8.10 16.76
C SER A 162 -8.59 7.53 17.00
N ASP A 163 -7.58 8.39 17.08
CA ASP A 163 -6.21 7.96 17.37
C ASP A 163 -6.11 7.29 18.75
N GLU A 164 -6.87 7.77 19.75
CA GLU A 164 -6.95 7.15 21.08
C GLU A 164 -7.48 5.71 21.02
N ASP A 165 -8.52 5.48 20.22
CA ASP A 165 -9.10 4.14 20.07
C ASP A 165 -8.21 3.22 19.23
N ARG A 166 -7.48 3.76 18.25
CA ARG A 166 -6.45 3.02 17.51
C ARG A 166 -5.32 2.57 18.44
N ILE A 167 -4.81 3.45 19.31
CA ILE A 167 -3.81 3.08 20.32
C ILE A 167 -4.30 1.91 21.18
N LYS A 168 -5.55 1.96 21.68
CA LYS A 168 -6.15 0.85 22.45
C LYS A 168 -6.27 -0.42 21.61
N ALA A 169 -6.62 -0.32 20.33
CA ALA A 169 -6.74 -1.49 19.46
C ALA A 169 -5.38 -2.16 19.22
N TYR A 170 -4.33 -1.40 18.91
CA TYR A 170 -2.96 -1.92 18.78
C TYR A 170 -2.39 -2.45 20.11
N GLN A 171 -2.99 -2.12 21.26
CA GLN A 171 -2.61 -2.70 22.54
C GLN A 171 -3.00 -4.18 22.69
N ALA A 172 -3.99 -4.67 21.95
CA ALA A 172 -4.44 -6.05 22.00
C ALA A 172 -3.35 -7.07 21.57
N ASP A 173 -3.49 -8.30 22.05
CA ASP A 173 -2.64 -9.42 21.66
C ASP A 173 -2.83 -9.78 20.18
N ILE A 174 -4.08 -9.69 19.69
CA ILE A 174 -4.47 -9.98 18.31
C ILE A 174 -5.26 -8.80 17.74
N LEU A 175 -4.85 -8.31 16.57
CA LEU A 175 -5.52 -7.21 15.86
C LEU A 175 -6.04 -7.68 14.52
N TYR A 176 -7.33 -7.47 14.26
CA TYR A 176 -7.95 -7.66 12.95
C TYR A 176 -8.01 -6.31 12.23
N ALA A 177 -7.56 -6.25 10.99
CA ALA A 177 -7.54 -5.00 10.24
C ALA A 177 -7.59 -5.26 8.73
N THR A 178 -7.71 -4.19 7.95
CA THR A 178 -7.45 -4.22 6.50
C THR A 178 -6.04 -3.73 6.20
N ASN A 179 -5.54 -4.08 5.02
CA ASN A 179 -4.26 -3.60 4.50
C ASN A 179 -4.21 -2.07 4.41
N ASN A 180 -5.32 -1.43 4.02
CA ASN A 180 -5.42 0.02 3.92
C ASN A 180 -5.27 0.69 5.29
N GLU A 181 -6.03 0.26 6.31
CA GLU A 181 -5.94 0.84 7.65
C GLU A 181 -4.52 0.72 8.22
N LEU A 182 -3.93 -0.47 8.12
CA LEU A 182 -2.57 -0.74 8.57
C LEU A 182 -1.53 0.10 7.83
N GLY A 183 -1.60 0.19 6.50
CA GLY A 183 -0.63 0.96 5.72
C GLY A 183 -0.78 2.47 5.93
N PHE A 184 -2.00 2.98 6.04
CA PHE A 184 -2.22 4.40 6.31
C PHE A 184 -1.88 4.80 7.74
N ASP A 185 -2.09 3.94 8.75
CA ASP A 185 -1.61 4.20 10.11
C ASP A 185 -0.08 4.28 10.15
N TYR A 186 0.62 3.42 9.40
CA TYR A 186 2.08 3.52 9.24
C TYR A 186 2.49 4.85 8.62
N LEU A 187 1.83 5.29 7.53
CA LEU A 187 2.13 6.57 6.90
C LEU A 187 1.82 7.76 7.83
N ARG A 188 0.70 7.72 8.56
CA ARG A 188 0.30 8.74 9.54
C ARG A 188 1.28 8.83 10.69
N ASP A 189 1.70 7.71 11.27
CA ASP A 189 2.64 7.69 12.38
C ASP A 189 3.98 8.34 12.01
N ASN A 190 4.48 8.10 10.80
CA ASN A 190 5.71 8.74 10.32
C ASN A 190 5.57 10.26 10.02
N MET A 191 4.37 10.82 10.10
CA MET A 191 4.10 12.26 10.03
C MET A 191 3.82 12.91 11.40
N LYS A 192 3.79 12.14 12.50
CA LYS A 192 3.56 12.64 13.87
C LYS A 192 4.82 13.28 14.47
N PHE A 193 4.60 14.14 15.47
CA PHE A 193 5.64 14.96 16.13
C PHE A 193 6.03 14.46 17.51
N ARG A 194 5.35 13.40 17.99
CA ARG A 194 5.58 12.79 19.29
C ARG A 194 5.45 11.28 19.14
N LEU A 195 6.32 10.55 19.83
CA LEU A 195 6.23 9.09 19.85
C LEU A 195 4.98 8.60 20.57
N GLU A 196 4.51 9.34 21.58
CA GLU A 196 3.29 8.97 22.32
C GLU A 196 2.04 8.99 21.45
N ASP A 197 2.05 9.79 20.37
CA ASP A 197 0.93 9.87 19.44
C ASP A 197 0.91 8.68 18.47
N TYR A 198 1.98 7.88 18.36
CA TYR A 198 2.02 6.75 17.43
C TYR A 198 0.95 5.72 17.81
N VAL A 199 0.20 5.27 16.81
CA VAL A 199 -0.83 4.23 17.03
C VAL A 199 -0.23 2.84 16.89
N GLN A 200 0.70 2.64 15.96
CA GLN A 200 1.28 1.33 15.68
C GLN A 200 2.38 0.93 16.66
N LYS A 201 2.46 -0.38 16.90
CA LYS A 201 3.59 -1.04 17.57
C LYS A 201 4.58 -1.61 16.55
N ASP A 202 5.65 -2.21 17.05
CA ASP A 202 6.59 -3.01 16.26
C ASP A 202 5.86 -4.05 15.40
N LEU A 203 6.10 -4.01 14.09
CA LEU A 203 5.51 -4.96 13.12
C LEU A 203 6.20 -6.33 13.23
N THR A 204 5.61 -7.24 14.00
CA THR A 204 6.24 -8.54 14.30
C THR A 204 5.71 -9.68 13.45
N TYR A 205 4.40 -9.91 13.42
CA TYR A 205 3.78 -10.99 12.67
C TYR A 205 2.45 -10.58 12.05
N ALA A 206 2.32 -10.83 10.75
CA ALA A 206 1.07 -10.67 10.02
C ALA A 206 0.67 -11.97 9.31
N ILE A 207 -0.61 -12.30 9.40
CA ILE A 207 -1.26 -13.28 8.52
C ILE A 207 -2.18 -12.51 7.58
N VAL A 208 -1.96 -12.66 6.27
CA VAL A 208 -2.80 -12.04 5.25
C VAL A 208 -3.82 -13.07 4.76
N ASP A 209 -5.10 -12.87 5.07
CA ASP A 209 -6.19 -13.63 4.48
C ASP A 209 -6.39 -13.18 3.02
N GLU A 210 -6.73 -14.14 2.16
CA GLU A 210 -6.87 -13.91 0.72
C GLU A 210 -5.64 -13.18 0.13
N ILE A 211 -4.45 -13.67 0.50
CA ILE A 211 -3.16 -13.03 0.22
C ILE A 211 -2.93 -12.73 -1.27
N ASP A 212 -3.47 -13.54 -2.17
CA ASP A 212 -3.39 -13.30 -3.60
C ASP A 212 -4.12 -12.03 -4.02
N SER A 213 -5.22 -11.67 -3.39
CA SER A 213 -5.85 -10.41 -3.76
C SER A 213 -5.24 -9.20 -3.10
N ILE A 214 -4.78 -9.31 -1.86
CA ILE A 214 -4.16 -8.16 -1.19
C ILE A 214 -2.77 -7.89 -1.79
N LEU A 215 -1.94 -8.93 -1.97
CA LEU A 215 -0.54 -8.76 -2.37
C LEU A 215 -0.30 -8.90 -3.89
N ILE A 216 -1.30 -9.29 -4.68
CA ILE A 216 -1.20 -9.35 -6.16
C ILE A 216 -2.23 -8.43 -6.83
N ASP A 217 -3.52 -8.47 -6.45
CA ASP A 217 -4.54 -7.65 -7.13
C ASP A 217 -4.53 -6.18 -6.69
N GLU A 218 -4.48 -5.92 -5.38
CA GLU A 218 -4.49 -4.57 -4.80
C GLU A 218 -3.11 -3.91 -4.81
N ALA A 219 -2.05 -4.73 -4.85
CA ALA A 219 -0.66 -4.29 -4.95
C ALA A 219 -0.29 -3.61 -6.29
N ARG A 220 -1.29 -3.29 -7.12
CA ARG A 220 -1.17 -2.49 -8.35
C ARG A 220 -1.13 -0.98 -8.09
N THR A 221 -1.60 -0.54 -6.93
CA THR A 221 -1.64 0.89 -6.56
C THR A 221 -0.96 1.10 -5.21
N PRO A 222 -0.04 2.06 -5.07
CA PRO A 222 0.53 2.40 -3.77
C PRO A 222 -0.51 3.11 -2.88
N LEU A 223 -0.27 3.08 -1.57
CA LEU A 223 -1.00 3.89 -0.61
C LEU A 223 -0.39 5.29 -0.60
N ILE A 224 -1.21 6.32 -0.79
CA ILE A 224 -0.76 7.71 -0.92
C ILE A 224 -1.58 8.60 0.01
N ILE A 225 -0.89 9.41 0.81
CA ILE A 225 -1.48 10.55 1.53
C ILE A 225 -1.13 11.79 0.73
N SER A 226 -2.16 12.52 0.27
CA SER A 226 -1.98 13.80 -0.41
C SER A 226 -2.38 14.97 0.50
N GLY A 227 -1.78 16.13 0.28
CA GLY A 227 -2.17 17.40 0.90
C GLY A 227 -2.20 18.52 -0.13
N SER A 228 -2.85 19.63 0.20
CA SER A 228 -2.78 20.85 -0.60
C SER A 228 -1.36 21.43 -0.53
N SER A 229 -0.80 21.78 -1.69
CA SER A 229 0.44 22.52 -1.81
C SER A 229 0.17 24.03 -1.83
N GLU A 230 1.05 24.82 -1.23
CA GLU A 230 1.06 26.29 -1.36
C GLU A 230 1.78 26.75 -2.65
N ALA A 231 1.95 25.86 -3.63
CA ALA A 231 2.64 26.16 -4.89
C ALA A 231 2.07 27.40 -5.59
N SER A 232 2.97 28.23 -6.12
CA SER A 232 2.60 29.49 -6.76
C SER A 232 1.91 29.23 -8.10
N SER A 233 0.59 29.46 -8.14
CA SER A 233 -0.29 29.60 -9.32
C SER A 233 0.40 30.11 -10.60
N LYS A 234 1.38 31.00 -10.45
CA LYS A 234 2.11 31.65 -11.54
C LYS A 234 2.85 30.70 -12.49
N LEU A 235 3.37 29.57 -12.02
CA LEU A 235 4.14 28.64 -12.88
C LEU A 235 3.27 28.00 -13.96
N TYR A 236 2.01 27.68 -13.66
CA TYR A 236 1.06 27.19 -14.66
C TYR A 236 0.71 28.25 -15.69
N ASP A 237 0.56 29.50 -15.26
CA ASP A 237 0.33 30.62 -16.18
C ASP A 237 1.52 30.84 -17.11
N ASP A 238 2.74 30.80 -16.56
CA ASP A 238 3.99 30.95 -17.32
C ASP A 238 4.17 29.78 -18.31
N ALA A 239 3.90 28.54 -17.88
CA ALA A 239 3.93 27.37 -18.74
C ALA A 239 2.88 27.43 -19.85
N ASN A 240 1.64 27.81 -19.53
CA ASN A 240 0.57 28.03 -20.51
C ASN A 240 1.00 29.07 -21.55
N ALA A 241 1.58 30.19 -21.11
CA ALA A 241 2.08 31.24 -22.00
C ALA A 241 3.22 30.76 -22.91
N ALA A 242 4.09 29.87 -22.43
CA ALA A 242 5.15 29.25 -23.23
C ALA A 242 4.56 28.31 -24.31
N ILE A 243 3.63 27.44 -23.92
CA ILE A 243 3.02 26.45 -24.82
C ILE A 243 2.17 27.11 -25.93
N LEU A 244 1.51 28.24 -25.64
CA LEU A 244 0.76 29.00 -26.66
C LEU A 244 1.63 29.53 -27.82
N ARG A 245 2.97 29.55 -27.67
CA ARG A 245 3.91 29.93 -28.74
C ARG A 245 4.30 28.76 -29.64
N LEU A 246 3.99 27.53 -29.24
CA LEU A 246 4.31 26.34 -30.00
C LEU A 246 3.34 26.15 -31.18
N LYS A 247 3.82 25.46 -32.20
CA LYS A 247 3.07 25.16 -33.42
C LYS A 247 3.02 23.65 -33.59
N ASP A 248 1.84 23.17 -33.96
CA ASP A 248 1.58 21.75 -34.20
C ASP A 248 2.52 21.20 -35.29
N VAL A 249 2.99 19.97 -35.12
CA VAL A 249 3.94 19.23 -35.99
C VAL A 249 5.38 19.79 -36.03
N GLU A 250 5.60 21.09 -35.82
CA GLU A 250 6.93 21.70 -35.84
C GLU A 250 7.62 21.61 -34.45
N HIS A 251 6.88 21.95 -33.40
CA HIS A 251 7.43 22.14 -32.05
C HIS A 251 7.08 21.01 -31.07
N TYR A 252 6.13 20.14 -31.43
CA TYR A 252 5.77 18.99 -30.63
C TYR A 252 5.11 17.90 -31.48
N GLU A 253 5.17 16.66 -30.98
CA GLU A 253 4.54 15.48 -31.56
C GLU A 253 3.46 14.95 -30.61
N VAL A 254 2.36 14.43 -31.18
CA VAL A 254 1.23 13.88 -30.42
C VAL A 254 0.96 12.45 -30.85
N ASP A 255 0.96 11.52 -29.90
CA ASP A 255 0.49 10.15 -30.11
C ASP A 255 -0.95 10.02 -29.58
N HIS A 256 -1.92 9.96 -30.48
CA HIS A 256 -3.33 9.80 -30.13
C HIS A 256 -3.69 8.40 -29.62
N LYS A 257 -2.90 7.37 -29.91
CA LYS A 257 -3.16 6.00 -29.40
C LYS A 257 -2.72 5.88 -27.96
N GLU A 258 -1.54 6.39 -27.63
CA GLU A 258 -0.99 6.36 -26.28
C GLU A 258 -1.43 7.58 -25.44
N ARG A 259 -2.12 8.56 -26.04
CA ARG A 259 -2.54 9.83 -25.43
C ARG A 259 -1.37 10.56 -24.77
N THR A 260 -0.25 10.67 -25.49
CA THR A 260 0.94 11.41 -25.06
C THR A 260 1.29 12.53 -26.02
N ALA A 261 1.95 13.57 -25.52
CA ALA A 261 2.46 14.68 -26.30
C ALA A 261 3.90 15.00 -25.85
N HIS A 262 4.80 15.22 -26.80
CA HIS A 262 6.23 15.37 -26.56
C HIS A 262 6.78 16.58 -27.33
N LEU A 263 7.65 17.36 -26.70
CA LEU A 263 8.32 18.48 -27.35
C LEU A 263 9.40 17.97 -28.32
N THR A 264 9.50 18.58 -29.51
CA THR A 264 10.64 18.41 -30.40
C THR A 264 11.81 19.29 -29.93
N GLU A 265 13.02 19.11 -30.49
CA GLU A 265 14.17 19.98 -30.18
C GLU A 265 13.84 21.47 -30.36
N ALA A 266 13.18 21.83 -31.46
CA ALA A 266 12.75 23.22 -31.72
C ALA A 266 11.72 23.72 -30.70
N GLY A 267 10.84 22.85 -30.20
CA GLY A 267 9.91 23.19 -29.13
C GLY A 267 10.58 23.37 -27.77
N ILE A 268 11.61 22.57 -27.48
CA ILE A 268 12.42 22.70 -26.27
C ILE A 268 13.08 24.07 -26.22
N ASP A 269 13.71 24.53 -27.31
CA ASP A 269 14.36 25.85 -27.37
C ASP A 269 13.40 27.00 -27.06
N ILE A 270 12.16 26.94 -27.56
CA ILE A 270 11.13 27.96 -27.30
C ILE A 270 10.73 27.97 -25.82
N VAL A 271 10.56 26.79 -25.24
CA VAL A 271 10.19 26.62 -23.83
C VAL A 271 11.34 27.08 -22.92
N GLU A 272 12.58 26.73 -23.24
CA GLU A 272 13.78 27.17 -22.52
C GLU A 272 13.93 28.69 -22.53
N HIS A 273 13.76 29.33 -23.69
CA HIS A 273 13.77 30.78 -23.79
C HIS A 273 12.60 31.41 -23.01
N ALA A 274 11.42 30.81 -23.01
CA ALA A 274 10.27 31.34 -22.29
C ALA A 274 10.49 31.36 -20.77
N PHE A 275 11.12 30.32 -20.23
CA PHE A 275 11.48 30.23 -18.81
C PHE A 275 12.81 30.90 -18.45
N GLY A 276 13.62 31.28 -19.44
CA GLY A 276 14.95 31.88 -19.21
C GLY A 276 15.99 30.88 -18.71
N ILE A 277 15.83 29.59 -19.03
CA ILE A 277 16.71 28.49 -18.63
C ILE A 277 17.55 28.00 -19.82
N LYS A 278 18.67 27.34 -19.54
CA LYS A 278 19.59 26.85 -20.59
C LYS A 278 19.38 25.41 -21.03
N ASN A 279 18.74 24.61 -20.18
CA ASN A 279 18.49 23.19 -20.43
C ASN A 279 17.26 22.76 -19.63
N LEU A 280 16.15 22.51 -20.31
CA LEU A 280 14.88 22.11 -19.70
C LEU A 280 14.99 20.74 -19.00
N TYR A 281 15.88 19.87 -19.46
CA TYR A 281 16.08 18.52 -18.92
C TYR A 281 17.13 18.45 -17.81
N ALA A 282 17.67 19.59 -17.38
CA ALA A 282 18.59 19.63 -16.25
C ALA A 282 17.85 19.29 -14.93
N PRO A 283 18.48 18.59 -13.97
CA PRO A 283 17.85 18.21 -12.71
C PRO A 283 17.27 19.39 -11.91
N GLU A 284 17.86 20.57 -12.04
CA GLU A 284 17.40 21.78 -11.34
C GLU A 284 16.12 22.37 -11.97
N ASN A 285 15.77 21.96 -13.19
CA ASN A 285 14.64 22.48 -13.97
C ASN A 285 13.47 21.51 -14.11
N LEU A 286 13.47 20.39 -13.36
CA LEU A 286 12.42 19.36 -13.42
C LEU A 286 11.01 19.92 -13.20
N THR A 287 10.87 20.91 -12.33
CA THR A 287 9.58 21.59 -12.10
C THR A 287 9.08 22.30 -13.36
N TYR A 288 9.93 23.04 -14.06
CA TYR A 288 9.57 23.71 -15.32
C TYR A 288 9.24 22.70 -16.41
N LEU A 289 10.01 21.60 -16.51
CA LEU A 289 9.76 20.52 -17.45
C LEU A 289 8.37 19.88 -17.23
N HIS A 290 8.03 19.53 -15.99
CA HIS A 290 6.73 18.94 -15.66
C HIS A 290 5.57 19.89 -15.99
N HIS A 291 5.68 21.18 -15.63
CA HIS A 291 4.62 22.17 -15.94
C HIS A 291 4.47 22.40 -17.44
N ALA A 292 5.58 22.48 -18.18
CA ALA A 292 5.56 22.63 -19.64
C ALA A 292 4.91 21.41 -20.33
N GLN A 293 5.27 20.19 -19.91
CA GLN A 293 4.70 18.95 -20.45
C GLN A 293 3.21 18.83 -20.13
N THR A 294 2.81 19.19 -18.92
CA THR A 294 1.42 19.12 -18.47
C THR A 294 0.56 20.16 -19.18
N ALA A 295 1.07 21.38 -19.37
CA ALA A 295 0.44 22.40 -20.21
C ALA A 295 0.35 21.95 -21.68
N LEU A 296 1.40 21.36 -22.23
CA LEU A 296 1.38 20.80 -23.59
C LEU A 296 0.30 19.74 -23.73
N LYS A 297 0.22 18.80 -22.77
CA LYS A 297 -0.80 17.76 -22.73
C LYS A 297 -2.21 18.35 -22.67
N ALA A 298 -2.43 19.34 -21.81
CA ALA A 298 -3.71 20.06 -21.69
C ALA A 298 -4.13 20.71 -23.02
N HIS A 299 -3.19 21.27 -23.78
CA HIS A 299 -3.46 21.89 -25.09
C HIS A 299 -3.65 20.89 -26.21
N ALA A 300 -2.75 19.91 -26.33
CA ALA A 300 -2.68 19.00 -27.47
C ALA A 300 -3.70 17.85 -27.41
N LEU A 301 -4.06 17.39 -26.21
CA LEU A 301 -4.83 16.14 -26.03
C LEU A 301 -6.22 16.34 -25.45
N PHE A 302 -6.47 17.43 -24.72
CA PHE A 302 -7.75 17.66 -24.04
C PHE A 302 -8.52 18.81 -24.69
N LYS A 303 -9.75 18.53 -25.13
CA LYS A 303 -10.62 19.45 -25.84
C LYS A 303 -11.78 19.90 -24.97
N LYS A 304 -11.98 21.21 -24.95
CA LYS A 304 -13.16 21.84 -24.35
C LYS A 304 -14.43 21.32 -25.05
N ASP A 305 -15.47 21.10 -24.26
CA ASP A 305 -16.78 20.55 -24.65
C ASP A 305 -16.76 19.09 -25.14
N VAL A 306 -15.62 18.40 -25.01
CA VAL A 306 -15.47 16.95 -25.30
C VAL A 306 -14.96 16.22 -24.06
N ASP A 307 -13.77 16.58 -23.58
CA ASP A 307 -13.12 15.93 -22.43
C ASP A 307 -13.42 16.67 -21.11
N TYR A 308 -13.74 17.95 -21.19
CA TYR A 308 -14.12 18.80 -20.06
C TYR A 308 -14.98 19.99 -20.52
N VAL A 309 -15.71 20.61 -19.61
CA VAL A 309 -16.44 21.87 -19.81
C VAL A 309 -16.03 22.87 -18.75
N VAL A 310 -16.16 24.16 -19.05
CA VAL A 310 -15.94 25.23 -18.06
C VAL A 310 -17.29 25.81 -17.68
N ARG A 311 -17.64 25.75 -16.40
CA ARG A 311 -18.91 26.24 -15.90
C ARG A 311 -18.73 26.88 -14.53
N ASP A 312 -19.37 28.04 -14.31
CA ASP A 312 -19.31 28.78 -13.04
C ASP A 312 -17.89 29.11 -12.58
N GLY A 313 -16.94 29.22 -13.52
CA GLY A 313 -15.53 29.45 -13.21
C GLY A 313 -14.80 28.20 -12.69
N GLU A 314 -15.26 26.99 -13.04
CA GLU A 314 -14.60 25.72 -12.71
C GLU A 314 -14.47 24.82 -13.95
N VAL A 315 -13.39 24.03 -14.01
CA VAL A 315 -13.20 22.97 -15.02
C VAL A 315 -13.88 21.69 -14.54
N LEU A 316 -14.88 21.20 -15.29
CA LEU A 316 -15.63 19.99 -14.96
C LEU A 316 -15.38 18.91 -16.02
N ILE A 317 -15.05 17.70 -15.58
CA ILE A 317 -14.76 16.57 -16.47
C ILE A 317 -16.03 16.06 -17.14
N VAL A 318 -15.94 15.74 -18.43
CA VAL A 318 -17.02 15.08 -19.19
C VAL A 318 -16.65 13.63 -19.41
N ASP A 319 -17.59 12.73 -19.10
CA ASP A 319 -17.45 11.30 -19.41
C ASP A 319 -17.53 11.08 -20.93
N GLU A 320 -16.47 10.53 -21.52
CA GLU A 320 -16.33 10.35 -22.97
C GLU A 320 -17.43 9.47 -23.61
N PHE A 321 -18.04 8.56 -22.83
CA PHE A 321 -19.04 7.62 -23.35
C PHE A 321 -20.47 8.11 -23.17
N THR A 322 -20.74 8.86 -22.10
CA THR A 322 -22.09 9.27 -21.72
C THR A 322 -22.36 10.75 -21.89
N GLY A 323 -21.33 11.57 -22.10
CA GLY A 323 -21.43 13.04 -22.16
C GLY A 323 -21.86 13.67 -20.84
N ARG A 324 -21.81 12.92 -19.73
CA ARG A 324 -22.22 13.41 -18.41
C ARG A 324 -21.09 14.18 -17.75
N ILE A 325 -21.46 15.28 -17.09
CA ILE A 325 -20.53 16.05 -16.26
C ILE A 325 -20.29 15.30 -14.94
N LEU A 326 -19.04 14.97 -14.66
CA LEU A 326 -18.59 14.25 -13.47
C LEU A 326 -18.23 15.25 -12.36
N MET A 327 -19.23 15.70 -11.61
CA MET A 327 -19.04 16.64 -10.49
C MET A 327 -18.12 16.06 -9.40
N GLY A 328 -17.17 16.87 -8.94
CA GLY A 328 -16.21 16.51 -7.88
C GLY A 328 -15.02 15.65 -8.34
N ARG A 329 -14.89 15.35 -9.64
CA ARG A 329 -13.71 14.68 -10.20
C ARG A 329 -12.73 15.67 -10.79
N ARG A 330 -11.44 15.39 -10.61
CA ARG A 330 -10.32 16.18 -11.14
C ARG A 330 -9.31 15.30 -11.86
N TYR A 331 -8.59 15.92 -12.79
CA TYR A 331 -7.42 15.31 -13.40
C TYR A 331 -6.25 15.38 -12.41
N SER A 332 -5.40 14.34 -12.38
CA SER A 332 -4.25 14.26 -11.47
C SER A 332 -3.00 14.91 -12.07
N ASP A 333 -1.92 14.99 -11.29
CA ASP A 333 -0.57 15.37 -11.74
C ASP A 333 -0.50 16.74 -12.42
N GLY A 334 -1.15 17.74 -11.82
CA GLY A 334 -1.15 19.11 -12.32
C GLY A 334 -1.97 19.35 -13.59
N LEU A 335 -2.54 18.30 -14.20
CA LEU A 335 -3.28 18.44 -15.46
C LEU A 335 -4.56 19.24 -15.31
N HIS A 336 -5.22 19.14 -14.15
CA HIS A 336 -6.41 19.94 -13.88
C HIS A 336 -6.06 21.43 -13.78
N GLN A 337 -4.96 21.75 -13.09
CA GLN A 337 -4.42 23.10 -12.98
C GLN A 337 -3.96 23.64 -14.32
N ALA A 338 -3.30 22.81 -15.15
CA ALA A 338 -2.94 23.21 -16.50
C ALA A 338 -4.17 23.50 -17.38
N LEU A 339 -5.27 22.76 -17.20
CA LEU A 339 -6.55 23.05 -17.85
C LEU A 339 -7.21 24.32 -17.31
N GLU A 340 -7.13 24.56 -15.99
CA GLU A 340 -7.59 25.81 -15.37
C GLU A 340 -6.81 27.02 -15.93
N ALA A 341 -5.48 26.93 -16.01
CA ALA A 341 -4.62 27.97 -16.60
C ALA A 341 -4.92 28.17 -18.10
N LYS A 342 -5.08 27.08 -18.85
CA LYS A 342 -5.44 27.10 -20.28
C LYS A 342 -6.75 27.85 -20.52
N GLU A 343 -7.72 27.68 -19.63
CA GLU A 343 -9.07 28.27 -19.76
C GLU A 343 -9.22 29.59 -18.99
N HIS A 344 -8.13 30.11 -18.40
CA HIS A 344 -8.11 31.32 -17.57
C HIS A 344 -9.10 31.27 -16.39
N VAL A 345 -9.20 30.08 -15.78
CA VAL A 345 -9.99 29.80 -14.59
C VAL A 345 -9.15 30.05 -13.33
N GLN A 346 -9.79 30.31 -12.19
CA GLN A 346 -9.08 30.43 -10.91
C GLN A 346 -8.36 29.12 -10.61
N LEU A 347 -7.02 29.20 -10.56
CA LEU A 347 -6.17 28.06 -10.25
C LEU A 347 -6.38 27.63 -8.81
N GLU A 348 -6.71 26.36 -8.64
CA GLU A 348 -6.75 25.75 -7.32
C GLU A 348 -5.39 25.16 -6.94
N ALA A 349 -5.11 25.14 -5.63
CA ALA A 349 -3.90 24.58 -5.08
C ALA A 349 -3.69 23.13 -5.56
N GLU A 350 -2.47 22.82 -6.02
CA GLU A 350 -2.09 21.46 -6.37
C GLU A 350 -2.21 20.52 -5.18
N THR A 351 -2.56 19.27 -5.46
CA THR A 351 -2.41 18.20 -4.46
C THR A 351 -1.06 17.55 -4.62
N GLN A 352 -0.23 17.60 -3.58
CA GLN A 352 1.08 16.96 -3.55
C GLN A 352 1.06 15.69 -2.70
N THR A 353 1.92 14.72 -3.03
CA THR A 353 2.16 13.53 -2.22
C THR A 353 2.94 13.91 -0.96
N LEU A 354 2.35 13.68 0.22
CA LEU A 354 3.01 13.90 1.52
C LEU A 354 3.70 12.64 2.04
N ALA A 355 3.08 11.49 1.80
CA ALA A 355 3.62 10.19 2.18
C ALA A 355 3.08 9.11 1.24
N SER A 356 3.90 8.13 0.90
CA SER A 356 3.51 7.03 0.03
C SER A 356 4.26 5.75 0.41
N ILE A 357 3.61 4.60 0.25
CA ILE A 357 4.23 3.27 0.35
C ILE A 357 3.47 2.25 -0.49
N THR A 358 4.18 1.34 -1.16
CA THR A 358 3.54 0.18 -1.81
C THR A 358 3.14 -0.88 -0.77
N LEU A 359 2.05 -1.62 -1.01
CA LEU A 359 1.67 -2.74 -0.15
C LEU A 359 2.82 -3.77 -0.02
N GLN A 360 3.56 -3.99 -1.11
CA GLN A 360 4.76 -4.81 -1.15
C GLN A 360 5.77 -4.40 -0.08
N ASN A 361 6.20 -3.13 -0.10
CA ASN A 361 7.21 -2.65 0.85
C ASN A 361 6.66 -2.53 2.27
N TYR A 362 5.38 -2.22 2.46
CA TYR A 362 4.77 -2.23 3.78
C TYR A 362 4.81 -3.62 4.42
N PHE A 363 4.36 -4.67 3.72
CA PHE A 363 4.34 -6.02 4.28
C PHE A 363 5.74 -6.63 4.47
N ARG A 364 6.75 -6.14 3.73
CA ARG A 364 8.16 -6.50 3.95
C ARG A 364 8.74 -5.98 5.27
N LEU A 365 8.07 -5.03 5.94
CA LEU A 365 8.50 -4.52 7.26
C LEU A 365 8.25 -5.51 8.39
N TYR A 366 7.33 -6.47 8.22
CA TYR A 366 7.04 -7.47 9.25
C TYR A 366 8.19 -8.44 9.43
N LYS A 367 8.56 -8.72 10.69
CA LYS A 367 9.60 -9.72 11.02
C LYS A 367 9.24 -11.12 10.54
N LYS A 368 7.93 -11.45 10.53
CA LYS A 368 7.39 -12.67 9.96
C LYS A 368 6.08 -12.35 9.22
N LEU A 369 5.95 -12.87 8.01
CA LEU A 369 4.76 -12.73 7.18
C LEU A 369 4.25 -14.12 6.80
N ALA A 370 2.94 -14.29 6.79
CA ALA A 370 2.29 -15.50 6.31
C ALA A 370 0.99 -15.13 5.60
N GLY A 371 0.37 -16.08 4.91
CA GLY A 371 -0.96 -15.85 4.37
C GLY A 371 -1.70 -17.11 3.99
N MET A 372 -2.97 -16.95 3.65
CA MET A 372 -3.83 -18.05 3.28
C MET A 372 -4.70 -17.67 2.09
N THR A 373 -4.93 -18.61 1.18
CA THR A 373 -5.82 -18.43 0.02
C THR A 373 -6.15 -19.79 -0.60
N GLY A 374 -7.11 -19.84 -1.52
CA GLY A 374 -7.40 -21.04 -2.31
C GLY A 374 -6.54 -21.19 -3.57
N THR A 375 -5.84 -20.14 -3.99
CA THR A 375 -5.27 -20.01 -5.34
C THR A 375 -3.92 -19.27 -5.36
N ALA A 376 -2.92 -19.73 -4.60
CA ALA A 376 -1.60 -19.10 -4.55
C ALA A 376 -0.59 -19.70 -5.55
N ALA A 377 -0.69 -20.99 -5.86
CA ALA A 377 0.37 -21.74 -6.53
C ALA A 377 0.74 -21.21 -7.92
N THR A 378 -0.17 -20.51 -8.60
CA THR A 378 0.09 -19.87 -9.90
C THR A 378 1.09 -18.72 -9.79
N GLU A 379 1.09 -18.00 -8.66
CA GLU A 379 1.92 -16.81 -8.43
C GLU A 379 3.12 -17.10 -7.50
N ALA A 380 3.49 -18.39 -7.36
CA ALA A 380 4.54 -18.84 -6.43
C ALA A 380 5.87 -18.10 -6.62
N GLU A 381 6.25 -17.86 -7.87
CA GLU A 381 7.48 -17.14 -8.19
C GLU A 381 7.43 -15.69 -7.69
N GLU A 382 6.31 -14.98 -7.90
CA GLU A 382 6.14 -13.59 -7.49
C GLU A 382 6.16 -13.48 -5.96
N PHE A 383 5.45 -14.37 -5.25
CA PHE A 383 5.46 -14.41 -3.78
C PHE A 383 6.85 -14.63 -3.19
N TYR A 384 7.62 -15.57 -3.73
CA TYR A 384 8.98 -15.82 -3.25
C TYR A 384 9.94 -14.70 -3.62
N ARG A 385 9.84 -14.17 -4.85
CA ARG A 385 10.72 -13.09 -5.33
C ARG A 385 10.56 -11.83 -4.47
N VAL A 386 9.32 -11.41 -4.23
CA VAL A 386 8.98 -10.16 -3.53
C VAL A 386 9.00 -10.31 -2.00
N TYR A 387 8.35 -11.36 -1.48
CA TYR A 387 8.08 -11.50 -0.04
C TYR A 387 8.84 -12.63 0.64
N LYS A 388 9.58 -13.46 -0.12
CA LYS A 388 10.25 -14.66 0.39
C LYS A 388 9.28 -15.67 1.02
N LEU A 389 8.05 -15.72 0.51
CA LEU A 389 7.02 -16.65 0.98
C LEU A 389 7.00 -17.92 0.11
N ASP A 390 7.21 -19.07 0.75
CA ASP A 390 6.95 -20.37 0.16
C ASP A 390 5.46 -20.72 0.25
N ILE A 391 4.97 -21.57 -0.65
CA ILE A 391 3.58 -22.05 -0.66
C ILE A 391 3.54 -23.52 -0.24
N LEU A 392 2.68 -23.82 0.74
CA LEU A 392 2.28 -25.19 1.08
C LEU A 392 0.86 -25.45 0.58
N THR A 393 0.74 -26.30 -0.43
CA THR A 393 -0.56 -26.76 -0.94
C THR A 393 -1.10 -27.86 -0.04
N ILE A 394 -2.21 -27.57 0.62
CA ILE A 394 -2.82 -28.43 1.63
C ILE A 394 -3.91 -29.28 0.98
N PRO A 395 -3.97 -30.59 1.25
CA PRO A 395 -5.05 -31.44 0.75
C PRO A 395 -6.40 -31.01 1.33
N THR A 396 -7.48 -31.26 0.59
CA THR A 396 -8.84 -31.03 1.09
C THR A 396 -9.19 -32.06 2.17
N HIS A 397 -10.05 -31.69 3.13
CA HIS A 397 -10.52 -32.64 4.14
C HIS A 397 -11.30 -33.79 3.50
N MET A 398 -12.15 -33.45 2.55
CA MET A 398 -12.98 -34.38 1.76
C MET A 398 -12.57 -34.34 0.29
N PRO A 399 -12.70 -35.44 -0.47
CA PRO A 399 -12.44 -35.44 -1.91
C PRO A 399 -13.34 -34.46 -2.67
N MET A 400 -12.76 -33.69 -3.59
CA MET A 400 -13.51 -32.74 -4.42
C MET A 400 -14.21 -33.48 -5.56
N ILE A 401 -15.55 -33.41 -5.61
CA ILE A 401 -16.40 -34.11 -6.59
C ILE A 401 -17.17 -33.17 -7.53
N ARG A 402 -16.86 -31.87 -7.51
CA ARG A 402 -17.51 -30.87 -8.38
C ARG A 402 -17.24 -31.20 -9.86
N GLU A 403 -18.28 -31.09 -10.68
CA GLU A 403 -18.15 -31.20 -12.13
C GLU A 403 -17.85 -29.84 -12.76
N ASP A 404 -16.59 -29.65 -13.20
CA ASP A 404 -16.19 -28.46 -13.95
C ASP A 404 -16.39 -28.71 -15.46
N LYS A 405 -17.48 -28.18 -16.03
CA LYS A 405 -17.82 -28.35 -17.45
C LYS A 405 -16.99 -27.45 -18.35
N SER A 406 -16.85 -27.86 -19.61
CA SER A 406 -16.20 -27.05 -20.64
C SER A 406 -16.98 -25.77 -20.94
N ASP A 407 -16.27 -24.77 -21.44
CA ASP A 407 -16.85 -23.46 -21.77
C ASP A 407 -17.81 -23.56 -22.96
N LEU A 408 -18.92 -22.83 -22.89
CA LEU A 408 -19.81 -22.61 -24.02
C LEU A 408 -19.47 -21.27 -24.67
N ILE A 409 -19.07 -21.30 -25.95
CA ILE A 409 -18.62 -20.12 -26.67
C ILE A 409 -19.67 -19.72 -27.71
N PHE A 410 -20.07 -18.45 -27.68
CA PHE A 410 -21.11 -17.86 -28.53
C PHE A 410 -20.50 -16.79 -29.46
N LEU A 411 -21.13 -16.58 -30.61
CA LEU A 411 -20.70 -15.55 -31.55
C LEU A 411 -21.06 -14.13 -31.08
N THR A 412 -22.18 -13.98 -30.37
CA THR A 412 -22.70 -12.68 -29.91
C THR A 412 -23.05 -12.69 -28.42
N LYS A 413 -22.98 -11.52 -27.78
CA LYS A 413 -23.43 -11.35 -26.38
C LYS A 413 -24.92 -11.66 -26.22
N ALA A 414 -25.74 -11.31 -27.22
CA ALA A 414 -27.18 -11.58 -27.18
C ALA A 414 -27.49 -13.08 -27.09
N ALA A 415 -26.86 -13.91 -27.92
CA ALA A 415 -27.02 -15.37 -27.87
C ALA A 415 -26.54 -15.96 -26.54
N LYS A 416 -25.38 -15.49 -26.04
CA LYS A 416 -24.84 -15.85 -24.72
C LYS A 416 -25.87 -15.63 -23.61
N TYR A 417 -26.46 -14.44 -23.51
CA TYR A 417 -27.40 -14.12 -22.44
C TYR A 417 -28.75 -14.86 -22.57
N ARG A 418 -29.22 -15.13 -23.79
CA ARG A 418 -30.39 -16.01 -24.00
C ARG A 418 -30.12 -17.43 -23.48
N ALA A 419 -28.94 -17.98 -23.78
CA ALA A 419 -28.55 -19.30 -23.30
C ALA A 419 -28.38 -19.36 -21.78
N ILE A 420 -27.79 -18.32 -21.16
CA ILE A 420 -27.71 -18.19 -19.70
C ILE A 420 -29.11 -18.19 -19.08
N ALA A 421 -30.02 -17.37 -19.59
CA ALA A 421 -31.39 -17.29 -19.06
C ALA A 421 -32.13 -18.63 -19.16
N ALA A 422 -31.95 -19.38 -20.25
CA ALA A 422 -32.53 -20.70 -20.43
C ALA A 422 -32.01 -21.73 -19.42
N ASP A 423 -30.68 -21.80 -19.21
CA ASP A 423 -30.05 -22.71 -18.25
C ASP A 423 -30.45 -22.39 -16.81
N VAL A 424 -30.39 -21.10 -16.42
CA VAL A 424 -30.82 -20.66 -15.08
C VAL A 424 -32.30 -20.99 -14.85
N LYS A 425 -33.15 -20.84 -15.86
CA LYS A 425 -34.58 -21.20 -15.77
C LYS A 425 -34.78 -22.70 -15.53
N GLU A 426 -34.00 -23.56 -16.16
CA GLU A 426 -34.08 -25.00 -15.97
C GLU A 426 -33.66 -25.39 -14.54
N ARG A 427 -32.56 -24.82 -14.05
CA ARG A 427 -32.04 -25.08 -12.71
C ARG A 427 -32.95 -24.54 -11.61
N TYR A 428 -33.50 -23.34 -11.83
CA TYR A 428 -34.50 -22.76 -10.94
C TYR A 428 -35.74 -23.65 -10.82
N LYS A 429 -36.23 -24.25 -11.91
CA LYS A 429 -37.34 -25.23 -11.87
C LYS A 429 -36.99 -26.48 -11.06
N LYS A 430 -35.73 -26.92 -11.09
CA LYS A 430 -35.20 -28.03 -10.28
C LYS A 430 -34.90 -27.64 -8.83
N LYS A 431 -35.13 -26.37 -8.45
CA LYS A 431 -34.73 -25.77 -7.17
C LYS A 431 -33.22 -25.85 -6.89
N GLN A 432 -32.39 -26.01 -7.91
CA GLN A 432 -30.94 -25.97 -7.74
C GLN A 432 -30.51 -24.52 -7.51
N PRO A 433 -29.73 -24.21 -6.44
CA PRO A 433 -29.21 -22.87 -6.24
C PRO A 433 -28.18 -22.50 -7.32
N VAL A 434 -28.21 -21.25 -7.76
CA VAL A 434 -27.34 -20.74 -8.84
C VAL A 434 -26.62 -19.47 -8.40
N LEU A 435 -25.29 -19.48 -8.51
CA LEU A 435 -24.44 -18.30 -8.38
C LEU A 435 -23.90 -17.91 -9.76
N ILE A 436 -24.17 -16.67 -10.18
CA ILE A 436 -23.74 -16.13 -11.47
C ILE A 436 -22.68 -15.06 -11.24
N GLY A 437 -21.45 -15.31 -11.70
CA GLY A 437 -20.34 -14.36 -11.64
C GLY A 437 -20.23 -13.54 -12.93
N THR A 438 -20.25 -12.22 -12.79
CA THR A 438 -20.06 -11.24 -13.89
C THR A 438 -18.85 -10.35 -13.60
N VAL A 439 -18.20 -9.75 -14.61
CA VAL A 439 -16.99 -8.93 -14.39
C VAL A 439 -17.30 -7.46 -14.07
N ALA A 440 -18.41 -6.92 -14.56
CA ALA A 440 -18.75 -5.50 -14.44
C ALA A 440 -20.19 -5.29 -13.92
N ILE A 441 -20.43 -4.15 -13.26
CA ILE A 441 -21.73 -3.82 -12.65
C ILE A 441 -22.79 -3.70 -13.77
N GLU A 442 -22.42 -3.10 -14.89
CA GLU A 442 -23.25 -2.94 -16.07
C GLU A 442 -23.74 -4.30 -16.59
N THR A 443 -22.85 -5.29 -16.60
CA THR A 443 -23.17 -6.67 -16.99
C THR A 443 -24.12 -7.32 -16.00
N SER A 444 -23.95 -7.09 -14.69
CA SER A 444 -24.85 -7.60 -13.65
C SER A 444 -26.26 -7.01 -13.79
N GLU A 445 -26.38 -5.70 -14.01
CA GLU A 445 -27.67 -5.01 -14.18
C GLU A 445 -28.36 -5.44 -15.48
N TYR A 446 -27.61 -5.59 -16.57
CA TYR A 446 -28.15 -6.10 -17.83
C TYR A 446 -28.69 -7.53 -17.66
N LEU A 447 -27.90 -8.43 -17.06
CA LEU A 447 -28.34 -9.79 -16.80
C LEU A 447 -29.55 -9.83 -15.86
N SER A 448 -29.59 -8.96 -14.84
CA SER A 448 -30.74 -8.82 -13.96
C SER A 448 -32.01 -8.50 -14.75
N ALA A 449 -31.95 -7.56 -15.70
CA ALA A 449 -33.07 -7.25 -16.58
C ALA A 449 -33.53 -8.47 -17.41
N VAL A 450 -32.58 -9.23 -17.97
CA VAL A 450 -32.87 -10.45 -18.75
C VAL A 450 -33.55 -11.53 -17.89
N LEU A 451 -33.06 -11.76 -16.67
CA LEU A 451 -33.65 -12.74 -15.75
C LEU A 451 -35.02 -12.29 -15.23
N ARG A 452 -35.23 -10.99 -14.97
CA ARG A 452 -36.55 -10.43 -14.60
C ARG A 452 -37.55 -10.64 -15.73
N ALA A 453 -37.17 -10.35 -16.97
CA ALA A 453 -38.02 -10.61 -18.15
C ALA A 453 -38.36 -12.10 -18.30
N SER A 454 -37.50 -13.00 -17.82
CA SER A 454 -37.71 -14.46 -17.82
C SER A 454 -38.52 -14.97 -16.62
N GLY A 455 -38.90 -14.09 -15.68
CA GLY A 455 -39.70 -14.42 -14.50
C GLY A 455 -38.91 -15.10 -13.37
N ILE A 456 -37.59 -14.89 -13.29
CA ILE A 456 -36.70 -15.55 -12.32
C ILE A 456 -36.36 -14.56 -11.20
N PRO A 457 -36.82 -14.79 -9.95
CA PRO A 457 -36.40 -14.01 -8.79
C PRO A 457 -34.91 -14.19 -8.54
N HIS A 458 -34.20 -13.10 -8.27
CA HIS A 458 -32.76 -13.14 -8.01
C HIS A 458 -32.30 -11.92 -7.21
N ASP A 459 -31.15 -12.08 -6.56
CA ASP A 459 -30.43 -11.03 -5.85
C ASP A 459 -29.20 -10.57 -6.65
N VAL A 460 -28.81 -9.31 -6.54
CA VAL A 460 -27.65 -8.72 -7.24
C VAL A 460 -26.71 -8.10 -6.22
N LEU A 461 -25.42 -8.43 -6.34
CA LEU A 461 -24.35 -7.98 -5.44
C LEU A 461 -23.31 -7.18 -6.23
N ASN A 462 -23.18 -5.90 -5.90
CA ASN A 462 -22.40 -4.94 -6.68
C ASN A 462 -21.15 -4.43 -5.94
N ALA A 463 -20.72 -5.11 -4.87
CA ALA A 463 -19.57 -4.74 -4.02
C ALA A 463 -19.68 -3.34 -3.36
N LYS A 464 -20.89 -2.89 -3.04
CA LYS A 464 -21.15 -1.56 -2.44
C LYS A 464 -21.55 -1.64 -0.96
N GLN A 465 -22.23 -2.70 -0.56
CA GLN A 465 -22.75 -2.86 0.80
C GLN A 465 -22.34 -4.23 1.35
N HIS A 466 -21.08 -4.35 1.79
CA HIS A 466 -20.49 -5.64 2.15
C HIS A 466 -21.28 -6.43 3.20
N GLU A 467 -21.85 -5.76 4.20
CA GLU A 467 -22.66 -6.40 5.25
C GLU A 467 -23.92 -7.06 4.68
N ARG A 468 -24.75 -6.29 3.96
CA ARG A 468 -25.95 -6.79 3.29
C ARG A 468 -25.62 -7.87 2.25
N GLU A 469 -24.53 -7.70 1.51
CA GLU A 469 -24.08 -8.68 0.52
C GLU A 469 -23.64 -9.99 1.18
N GLY A 470 -23.00 -9.92 2.35
CA GLY A 470 -22.65 -11.08 3.17
C GLY A 470 -23.89 -11.88 3.58
N GLU A 471 -24.94 -11.22 4.06
CA GLU A 471 -26.21 -11.88 4.41
C GLU A 471 -26.86 -12.59 3.20
N ILE A 472 -26.89 -11.92 2.04
CA ILE A 472 -27.44 -12.50 0.82
C ILE A 472 -26.64 -13.73 0.40
N ILE A 473 -25.30 -13.65 0.38
CA ILE A 473 -24.44 -14.79 0.00
C ILE A 473 -24.54 -15.94 0.97
N ALA A 474 -24.64 -15.70 2.27
CA ALA A 474 -24.82 -16.75 3.27
C ALA A 474 -26.10 -17.57 2.99
N SER A 475 -27.13 -16.94 2.43
CA SER A 475 -28.39 -17.58 2.04
C SER A 475 -28.43 -18.12 0.59
N ALA A 476 -27.42 -17.85 -0.23
CA ALA A 476 -27.42 -18.20 -1.66
C ALA A 476 -27.46 -19.70 -1.94
N GLY A 477 -27.12 -20.54 -0.95
CA GLY A 477 -27.18 -22.00 -1.05
C GLY A 477 -28.57 -22.59 -0.82
N GLN A 478 -29.60 -21.78 -0.53
CA GLN A 478 -30.97 -22.25 -0.32
C GLN A 478 -31.64 -22.70 -1.65
N PRO A 479 -32.58 -23.66 -1.59
CA PRO A 479 -33.23 -24.19 -2.79
C PRO A 479 -33.90 -23.10 -3.63
N GLY A 480 -33.61 -23.10 -4.93
CA GLY A 480 -34.18 -22.13 -5.88
C GLY A 480 -33.64 -20.71 -5.77
N ARG A 481 -32.63 -20.43 -4.94
CA ARG A 481 -31.98 -19.12 -4.91
C ARG A 481 -31.13 -18.89 -6.17
N VAL A 482 -31.25 -17.70 -6.74
CA VAL A 482 -30.40 -17.22 -7.84
C VAL A 482 -29.73 -15.94 -7.40
N THR A 483 -28.41 -15.88 -7.48
CA THR A 483 -27.63 -14.73 -7.02
C THR A 483 -26.65 -14.33 -8.11
N ILE A 484 -26.66 -13.05 -8.49
CA ILE A 484 -25.69 -12.43 -9.39
C ILE A 484 -24.64 -11.72 -8.52
N ALA A 485 -23.36 -12.02 -8.75
CA ALA A 485 -22.24 -11.38 -8.08
C ALA A 485 -21.33 -10.69 -9.11
N THR A 486 -21.15 -9.38 -8.97
CA THR A 486 -20.13 -8.64 -9.72
C THR A 486 -18.74 -8.93 -9.14
N ASN A 487 -17.80 -9.28 -10.01
CA ASN A 487 -16.46 -9.75 -9.69
C ASN A 487 -16.49 -10.83 -8.60
N MET A 488 -16.06 -10.46 -7.40
CA MET A 488 -16.02 -11.33 -6.24
C MET A 488 -16.82 -10.73 -5.08
N ALA A 489 -17.95 -10.09 -5.36
CA ALA A 489 -18.87 -9.62 -4.34
C ALA A 489 -19.26 -10.77 -3.38
N GLY A 490 -19.32 -10.45 -2.08
CA GLY A 490 -19.51 -11.45 -1.02
C GLY A 490 -18.36 -12.44 -0.85
N ARG A 491 -17.13 -12.01 -1.15
CA ARG A 491 -15.93 -12.75 -0.75
C ARG A 491 -15.81 -12.90 0.76
N GLY A 492 -15.10 -13.94 1.19
CA GLY A 492 -14.95 -14.30 2.61
C GLY A 492 -16.18 -15.00 3.20
N THR A 493 -17.36 -14.88 2.59
CA THR A 493 -18.58 -15.55 3.08
C THR A 493 -18.76 -16.94 2.47
N ASP A 494 -19.07 -17.92 3.32
CA ASP A 494 -19.33 -19.31 2.95
C ASP A 494 -20.78 -19.51 2.47
N ILE A 495 -20.97 -20.37 1.47
CA ILE A 495 -22.29 -20.69 0.90
C ILE A 495 -22.63 -22.10 1.36
N LYS A 496 -23.43 -22.21 2.43
CA LYS A 496 -23.84 -23.49 2.97
C LYS A 496 -25.03 -24.05 2.21
N LEU A 497 -24.95 -25.32 1.82
CA LEU A 497 -26.03 -26.02 1.15
C LEU A 497 -27.01 -26.63 2.14
N THR A 498 -28.29 -26.63 1.76
CA THR A 498 -29.32 -27.39 2.47
C THR A 498 -29.38 -28.82 1.91
N PRO A 499 -29.94 -29.80 2.65
CA PRO A 499 -30.12 -31.15 2.13
C PRO A 499 -30.93 -31.20 0.82
N GLU A 500 -31.94 -30.33 0.66
CA GLU A 500 -32.72 -30.20 -0.59
C GLU A 500 -31.84 -29.67 -1.74
N SER A 501 -30.97 -28.70 -1.47
CA SER A 501 -30.02 -28.18 -2.46
C SER A 501 -28.99 -29.23 -2.90
N VAL A 502 -28.50 -30.05 -1.97
CA VAL A 502 -27.58 -31.16 -2.27
C VAL A 502 -28.26 -32.19 -3.18
N GLN A 503 -29.51 -32.57 -2.88
CA GLN A 503 -30.31 -33.47 -3.72
C GLN A 503 -30.61 -32.89 -5.10
N ALA A 504 -30.75 -31.57 -5.22
CA ALA A 504 -30.94 -30.86 -6.49
C ALA A 504 -29.64 -30.77 -7.34
N GLY A 505 -28.53 -31.39 -6.90
CA GLY A 505 -27.24 -31.38 -7.60
C GLY A 505 -26.22 -30.39 -7.04
N GLY A 506 -26.50 -29.79 -5.88
CA GLY A 506 -25.64 -28.82 -5.21
C GLY A 506 -25.59 -27.45 -5.89
N LEU A 507 -24.65 -26.59 -5.47
CA LEU A 507 -24.52 -25.24 -6.03
C LEU A 507 -24.06 -25.29 -7.49
N TYR A 508 -24.80 -24.64 -8.38
CA TYR A 508 -24.33 -24.36 -9.72
C TYR A 508 -23.66 -23.00 -9.79
N VAL A 509 -22.44 -22.97 -10.33
CA VAL A 509 -21.69 -21.73 -10.55
C VAL A 509 -21.59 -21.45 -12.05
N LEU A 510 -22.08 -20.29 -12.47
CA LEU A 510 -22.05 -19.83 -13.85
C LEU A 510 -21.14 -18.60 -13.96
N GLY A 511 -20.09 -18.67 -14.77
CA GLY A 511 -19.31 -17.49 -15.18
C GLY A 511 -19.86 -16.91 -16.48
N THR A 512 -20.16 -15.61 -16.53
CA THR A 512 -20.70 -14.98 -17.75
C THR A 512 -19.64 -14.51 -18.74
N GLU A 513 -18.40 -14.44 -18.28
CA GLU A 513 -17.20 -14.01 -19.01
C GLU A 513 -15.97 -14.63 -18.32
N ARG A 514 -14.81 -14.57 -18.97
CA ARG A 514 -13.52 -14.91 -18.36
C ARG A 514 -12.90 -13.67 -17.73
N HIS A 515 -12.40 -13.79 -16.50
CA HIS A 515 -11.64 -12.72 -15.87
C HIS A 515 -10.25 -12.60 -16.52
N GLU A 516 -9.57 -11.48 -16.28
CA GLU A 516 -8.18 -11.28 -16.71
C GLU A 516 -7.24 -12.35 -16.18
N ALA A 517 -7.51 -12.86 -14.97
CA ALA A 517 -6.70 -13.86 -14.29
C ALA A 517 -7.46 -15.18 -14.11
N ARG A 518 -6.79 -16.30 -14.44
CA ARG A 518 -7.35 -17.64 -14.31
C ARG A 518 -7.66 -18.00 -12.86
N ARG A 519 -6.87 -17.47 -11.91
CA ARG A 519 -7.13 -17.70 -10.49
C ARG A 519 -8.48 -17.16 -10.04
N ILE A 520 -8.93 -16.02 -10.56
CA ILE A 520 -10.23 -15.42 -10.21
C ILE A 520 -11.36 -16.31 -10.73
N ASP A 521 -11.23 -16.82 -11.95
CA ASP A 521 -12.18 -17.83 -12.48
C ASP A 521 -12.24 -19.07 -11.59
N ASN A 522 -11.09 -19.56 -11.12
CA ASN A 522 -11.03 -20.72 -10.22
C ASN A 522 -11.60 -20.43 -8.83
N GLN A 523 -11.47 -19.20 -8.32
CA GLN A 523 -12.11 -18.78 -7.09
C GLN A 523 -13.64 -18.75 -7.23
N LEU A 524 -14.16 -18.31 -8.38
CA LEU A 524 -15.58 -18.38 -8.69
C LEU A 524 -16.05 -19.84 -8.70
N ARG A 525 -15.38 -20.74 -9.45
CA ARG A 525 -15.69 -22.18 -9.44
C ARG A 525 -15.66 -22.76 -8.02
N GLY A 526 -14.64 -22.39 -7.25
CA GLY A 526 -14.41 -22.78 -5.87
C GLY A 526 -15.52 -22.40 -4.89
N ARG A 527 -16.51 -21.60 -5.31
CA ARG A 527 -17.70 -21.35 -4.51
C ARG A 527 -18.59 -22.59 -4.36
N SER A 528 -18.53 -23.53 -5.32
CA SER A 528 -19.26 -24.80 -5.32
C SER A 528 -18.36 -26.00 -5.00
N GLY A 529 -18.97 -27.09 -4.54
CA GLY A 529 -18.32 -28.37 -4.23
C GLY A 529 -17.42 -28.33 -3.00
N ARG A 530 -17.82 -27.57 -1.97
CA ARG A 530 -17.06 -27.42 -0.71
C ARG A 530 -17.25 -28.67 0.15
N GLN A 531 -16.20 -29.08 0.88
CA GLN A 531 -16.26 -30.25 1.79
C GLN A 531 -16.82 -31.55 1.15
N GLY A 532 -16.61 -31.72 -0.16
CA GLY A 532 -17.10 -32.90 -0.90
C GLY A 532 -18.58 -32.83 -1.30
N ASP A 533 -19.23 -31.68 -1.16
CA ASP A 533 -20.57 -31.45 -1.68
C ASP A 533 -20.62 -31.67 -3.22
N PRO A 534 -21.75 -32.14 -3.75
CA PRO A 534 -21.97 -32.12 -5.19
C PRO A 534 -22.05 -30.67 -5.67
N GLY A 535 -21.79 -30.47 -6.95
CA GLY A 535 -21.87 -29.17 -7.55
C GLY A 535 -21.37 -29.17 -8.98
N GLU A 536 -21.65 -28.08 -9.67
CA GLU A 536 -21.29 -27.94 -11.07
C GLU A 536 -20.78 -26.51 -11.33
N SER A 537 -19.81 -26.36 -12.23
CA SER A 537 -19.41 -25.05 -12.73
C SER A 537 -19.32 -25.02 -14.26
N ARG A 538 -19.65 -23.88 -14.86
CA ARG A 538 -19.57 -23.67 -16.30
C ARG A 538 -19.39 -22.19 -16.64
N PHE A 539 -18.63 -21.90 -17.70
CA PHE A 539 -18.47 -20.55 -18.23
C PHE A 539 -19.21 -20.41 -19.57
N TYR A 540 -19.86 -19.28 -19.74
CA TYR A 540 -20.55 -18.85 -20.96
C TYR A 540 -19.75 -17.66 -21.49
N ILE A 541 -19.24 -17.75 -22.71
CA ILE A 541 -18.27 -16.80 -23.24
C ILE A 541 -18.74 -16.33 -24.61
N SER A 542 -18.61 -15.05 -24.91
CA SER A 542 -18.87 -14.50 -26.25
C SER A 542 -17.56 -14.06 -26.91
N LEU A 543 -17.46 -14.21 -28.23
CA LEU A 543 -16.35 -13.62 -29.00
C LEU A 543 -16.31 -12.08 -28.95
N GLU A 544 -17.42 -11.46 -28.52
CA GLU A 544 -17.54 -10.01 -28.28
C GLU A 544 -17.19 -9.60 -26.85
N ASP A 545 -16.85 -10.55 -25.96
CA ASP A 545 -16.39 -10.23 -24.62
C ASP A 545 -15.03 -9.53 -24.68
N GLU A 546 -14.79 -8.60 -23.76
CA GLU A 546 -13.67 -7.65 -23.83
C GLU A 546 -12.31 -8.34 -23.91
N LEU A 547 -12.10 -9.35 -23.06
CA LEU A 547 -10.89 -10.16 -23.07
C LEU A 547 -10.63 -10.82 -24.42
N ILE A 548 -11.67 -11.30 -25.12
CA ILE A 548 -11.49 -11.99 -26.40
C ILE A 548 -11.32 -11.00 -27.53
N ARG A 549 -12.07 -9.90 -27.52
CA ARG A 549 -11.97 -8.83 -28.51
C ARG A 549 -10.53 -8.31 -28.61
N ASN A 550 -9.86 -8.12 -27.47
CA ASN A 550 -8.50 -7.60 -27.41
C ASN A 550 -7.42 -8.55 -28.00
N PHE A 551 -7.72 -9.84 -28.20
CA PHE A 551 -6.75 -10.87 -28.61
C PHE A 551 -7.12 -11.58 -29.93
N ALA A 552 -7.97 -10.95 -30.76
CA ALA A 552 -8.44 -11.39 -32.10
C ALA A 552 -9.86 -11.99 -32.18
N GLY A 553 -10.79 -11.53 -31.33
CA GLY A 553 -12.21 -11.90 -31.39
C GLY A 553 -12.83 -11.75 -32.79
N ASP A 554 -12.55 -10.64 -33.49
CA ASP A 554 -13.12 -10.39 -34.83
C ASP A 554 -12.58 -11.34 -35.90
N SER A 555 -11.30 -11.71 -35.83
CA SER A 555 -10.71 -12.68 -36.76
C SER A 555 -11.32 -14.07 -36.58
N ILE A 556 -11.51 -14.49 -35.33
CA ILE A 556 -12.16 -15.77 -35.00
C ILE A 556 -13.63 -15.73 -35.42
N LYS A 557 -14.35 -14.65 -35.10
CA LYS A 557 -15.75 -14.46 -35.47
C LYS A 557 -15.94 -14.53 -36.98
N ASN A 558 -15.13 -13.78 -37.74
CA ASN A 558 -15.15 -13.80 -39.20
C ASN A 558 -14.82 -15.18 -39.78
N THR A 559 -13.89 -15.92 -39.16
CA THR A 559 -13.58 -17.29 -39.60
C THR A 559 -14.76 -18.23 -39.36
N MET A 560 -15.39 -18.18 -38.18
CA MET A 560 -16.52 -19.03 -37.84
C MET A 560 -17.76 -18.74 -38.69
N GLN A 561 -18.03 -17.46 -38.97
CA GLN A 561 -19.16 -17.05 -39.81
C GLN A 561 -18.90 -17.35 -41.30
N ASN A 562 -17.73 -17.00 -41.83
CA ASN A 562 -17.48 -17.06 -43.28
C ASN A 562 -17.03 -18.45 -43.77
N TYR A 563 -16.22 -19.17 -42.99
CA TYR A 563 -15.73 -20.50 -43.39
C TYR A 563 -16.60 -21.63 -42.87
N PHE A 564 -17.03 -21.57 -41.61
CA PHE A 564 -17.83 -22.62 -40.97
C PHE A 564 -19.35 -22.38 -41.07
N LYS A 565 -19.78 -21.24 -41.63
CA LYS A 565 -21.19 -20.88 -41.84
C LYS A 565 -22.05 -20.99 -40.56
N MET A 566 -21.45 -20.70 -39.41
CA MET A 566 -22.15 -20.74 -38.13
C MET A 566 -23.13 -19.56 -38.00
N THR A 567 -24.29 -19.83 -37.43
CA THR A 567 -25.34 -18.88 -37.09
C THR A 567 -25.17 -18.35 -35.67
N GLU A 568 -25.86 -17.26 -35.31
CA GLU A 568 -25.67 -16.59 -34.01
C GLU A 568 -26.00 -17.48 -32.80
N ASP A 569 -26.90 -18.44 -32.96
CA ASP A 569 -27.32 -19.36 -31.88
C ASP A 569 -26.48 -20.64 -31.80
N ASP A 570 -25.54 -20.84 -32.74
CA ASP A 570 -24.66 -22.01 -32.70
C ASP A 570 -23.63 -21.90 -31.56
N ILE A 571 -23.46 -23.01 -30.83
CA ILE A 571 -22.54 -23.10 -29.70
C ILE A 571 -21.24 -23.74 -30.16
N ILE A 572 -20.12 -23.10 -29.84
CA ILE A 572 -18.79 -23.64 -30.12
C ILE A 572 -18.24 -24.32 -28.86
N GLU A 573 -18.18 -25.65 -28.88
CA GLU A 573 -17.45 -26.44 -27.89
C GLU A 573 -16.12 -26.92 -28.48
N SER A 574 -15.08 -26.08 -28.42
CA SER A 574 -13.76 -26.38 -28.99
C SER A 574 -12.64 -26.21 -27.97
N LYS A 575 -11.98 -27.32 -27.62
CA LYS A 575 -10.79 -27.33 -26.76
C LYS A 575 -9.68 -26.43 -27.30
N SER A 576 -9.57 -26.28 -28.62
CA SER A 576 -8.55 -25.43 -29.27
C SER A 576 -8.80 -23.94 -29.01
N ILE A 577 -10.06 -23.52 -28.95
CA ILE A 577 -10.42 -22.12 -28.67
C ILE A 577 -10.27 -21.85 -27.17
N SER A 578 -10.71 -22.76 -26.30
CA SER A 578 -10.47 -22.64 -24.85
C SER A 578 -8.98 -22.44 -24.53
N LYS A 579 -8.09 -23.21 -25.17
CA LYS A 579 -6.63 -23.03 -25.02
C LYS A 579 -6.12 -21.66 -25.48
N ARG A 580 -6.71 -21.08 -26.54
CA ARG A 580 -6.34 -19.72 -26.99
C ARG A 580 -6.80 -18.66 -26.01
N ILE A 581 -7.97 -18.84 -25.40
CA ILE A 581 -8.48 -17.96 -24.33
C ILE A 581 -7.57 -18.05 -23.10
N GLU A 582 -7.17 -19.26 -22.70
CA GLU A 582 -6.18 -19.45 -21.61
C GLU A 582 -4.86 -18.73 -21.92
N ALA A 583 -4.34 -18.83 -23.15
CA ALA A 583 -3.12 -18.12 -23.55
C ALA A 583 -3.29 -16.58 -23.55
N ALA A 584 -4.50 -16.08 -23.82
CA ALA A 584 -4.81 -14.65 -23.69
C ALA A 584 -4.77 -14.20 -22.21
N GLN A 585 -5.38 -14.98 -21.30
CA GLN A 585 -5.32 -14.73 -19.86
C GLN A 585 -3.86 -14.72 -19.36
N GLU A 586 -3.05 -15.71 -19.73
CA GLU A 586 -1.62 -15.76 -19.35
C GLU A 586 -0.84 -14.52 -19.83
N LYS A 587 -1.17 -13.99 -21.02
CA LYS A 587 -0.53 -12.76 -21.52
C LYS A 587 -0.97 -11.51 -20.76
N VAL A 588 -2.24 -11.43 -20.34
CA VAL A 588 -2.73 -10.35 -19.46
C VAL A 588 -2.12 -10.45 -18.07
N GLU A 589 -2.08 -11.64 -17.46
CA GLU A 589 -1.45 -11.87 -16.16
C GLU A 589 0.03 -11.48 -16.17
N LYS A 590 0.77 -11.86 -17.23
CA LYS A 590 2.17 -11.46 -17.40
C LYS A 590 2.32 -9.94 -17.47
N ARG A 591 1.48 -9.26 -18.28
CA ARG A 591 1.47 -7.79 -18.36
C ARG A 591 1.21 -7.16 -16.99
N ASN A 592 0.25 -7.69 -16.23
CA ASN A 592 -0.07 -7.20 -14.89
C ASN A 592 1.09 -7.43 -13.90
N SER A 593 1.77 -8.58 -13.97
CA SER A 593 2.98 -8.86 -13.18
C SER A 593 4.13 -7.90 -13.53
N ASP A 594 4.33 -7.60 -14.81
CA ASP A 594 5.34 -6.64 -15.26
C ASP A 594 5.05 -5.22 -14.75
N ILE A 595 3.78 -4.78 -14.77
CA ILE A 595 3.35 -3.49 -14.19
C ILE A 595 3.68 -3.43 -12.69
N ARG A 596 3.29 -4.46 -11.92
CA ARG A 596 3.58 -4.51 -10.47
C ARG A 596 5.07 -4.54 -10.18
N LYS A 597 5.82 -5.31 -10.97
CA LYS A 597 7.28 -5.37 -10.86
C LYS A 597 7.89 -3.98 -11.06
N HIS A 598 7.47 -3.26 -12.10
CA HIS A 598 7.93 -1.90 -12.33
C HIS A 598 7.58 -0.98 -11.16
N ILE A 599 6.32 -0.96 -10.71
CA ILE A 599 5.89 -0.14 -9.56
C ILE A 599 6.76 -0.41 -8.33
N LEU A 600 7.01 -1.68 -8.01
CA LEU A 600 7.88 -2.07 -6.91
C LEU A 600 9.33 -1.62 -7.11
N GLU A 601 9.89 -1.77 -8.31
CA GLU A 601 11.28 -1.38 -8.60
C GLU A 601 11.53 0.13 -8.42
N TYR A 602 10.55 0.97 -8.76
CA TYR A 602 10.60 2.41 -8.50
C TYR A 602 10.43 2.71 -6.99
N ASP A 603 9.45 2.09 -6.33
CA ASP A 603 9.23 2.29 -4.89
C ASP A 603 10.37 1.73 -4.03
N ASP A 604 11.12 0.72 -4.49
CA ASP A 604 12.30 0.20 -3.78
C ASP A 604 13.39 1.27 -3.61
N VAL A 605 13.53 2.17 -4.60
CA VAL A 605 14.46 3.31 -4.51
C VAL A 605 13.99 4.29 -3.44
N LEU A 606 12.71 4.68 -3.51
CA LEU A 606 12.09 5.55 -2.53
C LEU A 606 12.12 4.92 -1.12
N ASN A 607 11.94 3.62 -1.01
CA ASN A 607 11.93 2.89 0.26
C ASN A 607 13.30 2.93 0.96
N GLN A 608 14.40 2.81 0.21
CA GLN A 608 15.74 2.95 0.77
C GLN A 608 15.95 4.34 1.36
N GLN A 609 15.55 5.38 0.63
CA GLN A 609 15.65 6.77 1.08
C GLN A 609 14.72 7.04 2.27
N ARG A 610 13.48 6.56 2.20
CA ARG A 610 12.47 6.64 3.26
C ARG A 610 12.95 6.00 4.56
N THR A 611 13.59 4.84 4.49
CA THR A 611 14.13 4.15 5.68
C THR A 611 15.13 5.04 6.41
N VAL A 612 16.01 5.72 5.67
CA VAL A 612 16.98 6.66 6.24
C VAL A 612 16.28 7.86 6.86
N VAL A 613 15.39 8.53 6.11
CA VAL A 613 14.68 9.73 6.59
C VAL A 613 13.82 9.41 7.82
N TYR A 614 13.09 8.29 7.80
CA TYR A 614 12.24 7.88 8.93
C TYR A 614 13.09 7.49 10.14
N SER A 615 14.29 6.94 9.96
CA SER A 615 15.21 6.69 11.07
C SER A 615 15.72 7.98 11.73
N TYR A 616 16.02 9.03 10.94
CA TYR A 616 16.37 10.34 11.49
C TYR A 616 15.20 10.99 12.20
N ARG A 617 14.02 11.00 11.58
CA ARG A 617 12.78 11.50 12.21
C ARG A 617 12.53 10.80 13.54
N ARG A 618 12.57 9.47 13.57
CA ARG A 618 12.40 8.69 14.80
C ARG A 618 13.44 9.05 15.86
N SER A 619 14.72 9.19 15.48
CA SER A 619 15.79 9.59 16.40
C SER A 619 15.54 10.97 17.03
N VAL A 620 14.97 11.91 16.26
CA VAL A 620 14.56 13.23 16.78
C VAL A 620 13.42 13.11 17.80
N LEU A 621 12.58 12.09 17.69
CA LEU A 621 11.46 11.85 18.61
C LEU A 621 11.83 11.03 19.86
N GLU A 622 12.88 10.22 19.82
CA GLU A 622 13.25 9.26 20.90
C GLU A 622 13.74 9.91 22.20
N GLY A 623 14.27 11.14 22.14
CA GLY A 623 14.60 11.92 23.33
C GLY A 623 15.85 12.78 23.21
N ALA A 624 16.15 13.53 24.28
CA ALA A 624 17.20 14.55 24.32
C ALA A 624 18.58 14.07 23.84
N LYS A 625 18.99 12.88 24.28
CA LYS A 625 20.29 12.32 23.90
C LYS A 625 20.37 12.01 22.40
N ALA A 626 19.33 11.39 21.84
CA ALA A 626 19.30 11.06 20.42
C ALA A 626 19.29 12.32 19.54
N ILE A 627 18.59 13.38 19.96
CA ILE A 627 18.63 14.69 19.30
C ILE A 627 20.05 15.27 19.32
N PHE A 628 20.70 15.25 20.49
CA PHE A 628 22.05 15.76 20.65
C PHE A 628 23.07 15.01 19.77
N ASP A 629 23.02 13.67 19.79
CA ASP A 629 23.91 12.82 18.99
C ASP A 629 23.68 13.09 17.48
N LEU A 630 22.41 13.15 17.04
CA LEU A 630 22.06 13.42 15.64
C LEU A 630 22.48 14.84 15.19
N ALA A 631 22.33 15.84 16.05
CA ALA A 631 22.77 17.20 15.76
C ALA A 631 24.30 17.27 15.59
N GLN A 632 25.05 16.56 16.44
CA GLN A 632 26.51 16.47 16.28
C GLN A 632 26.90 15.79 14.97
N ASP A 633 26.21 14.72 14.58
CA ASP A 633 26.44 14.03 13.32
C ASP A 633 26.15 14.97 12.13
N PHE A 634 25.02 15.68 12.16
CA PHE A 634 24.66 16.62 11.08
C PHE A 634 25.61 17.79 10.97
N ILE A 635 26.06 18.36 12.09
CA ILE A 635 27.09 19.40 12.11
C ILE A 635 28.40 18.86 11.54
N SER A 636 28.80 17.66 11.94
CA SER A 636 30.06 17.04 11.50
C SER A 636 30.07 16.82 9.99
N GLU A 637 28.99 16.24 9.48
CA GLU A 637 28.81 15.98 8.05
C GLU A 637 28.64 17.29 7.25
N ALA A 638 27.97 18.32 7.79
CA ALA A 638 27.88 19.63 7.13
C ALA A 638 29.26 20.30 6.98
N ILE A 639 30.11 20.22 8.00
CA ILE A 639 31.49 20.73 7.94
C ILE A 639 32.32 19.93 6.94
N ALA A 640 32.13 18.60 6.89
CA ALA A 640 32.78 17.75 5.91
C ALA A 640 32.36 18.09 4.47
N ASP A 641 31.06 18.32 4.24
CA ASP A 641 30.52 18.75 2.95
C ASP A 641 31.11 20.11 2.52
N ILE A 642 31.18 21.08 3.44
CA ILE A 642 31.77 22.39 3.18
C ILE A 642 33.26 22.24 2.84
N ALA A 643 34.00 21.47 3.65
CA ALA A 643 35.42 21.21 3.43
C ALA A 643 35.68 20.55 2.07
N ALA A 644 34.85 19.56 1.67
CA ALA A 644 34.97 18.90 0.37
C ALA A 644 34.74 19.86 -0.82
N GLN A 645 33.92 20.91 -0.64
CA GLN A 645 33.64 21.91 -1.66
C GLN A 645 34.70 23.02 -1.73
N THR A 646 35.36 23.36 -0.61
CA THR A 646 36.30 24.50 -0.54
C THR A 646 37.77 24.10 -0.47
N LEU A 647 38.10 22.98 0.19
CA LEU A 647 39.47 22.51 0.44
C LEU A 647 39.86 21.41 -0.57
N ILE A 648 39.91 21.77 -1.85
CA ILE A 648 40.16 20.83 -2.96
C ILE A 648 41.62 20.35 -2.93
N SER A 649 42.55 21.23 -2.55
CA SER A 649 43.97 20.95 -2.54
C SER A 649 44.41 20.19 -1.28
N ARG A 650 45.39 19.28 -1.42
CA ARG A 650 45.95 18.54 -0.27
C ARG A 650 46.66 19.46 0.72
N LYS A 651 47.33 20.50 0.20
CA LYS A 651 47.91 21.59 0.99
C LYS A 651 46.95 22.77 0.90
N VAL A 652 46.57 23.33 2.04
CA VAL A 652 45.56 24.39 2.08
C VAL A 652 46.14 25.67 1.50
N GLU A 653 45.55 26.14 0.40
CA GLU A 653 45.88 27.45 -0.17
C GLU A 653 45.21 28.59 0.64
N PRO A 654 45.80 29.79 0.76
CA PRO A 654 45.22 30.88 1.53
C PRO A 654 43.81 31.27 1.09
N ALA A 655 43.54 31.24 -0.22
CA ALA A 655 42.21 31.53 -0.77
C ALA A 655 41.19 30.45 -0.39
N GLU A 656 41.55 29.17 -0.46
CA GLU A 656 40.70 28.05 -0.05
C GLU A 656 40.37 28.13 1.45
N LYS A 657 41.37 28.47 2.29
CA LYS A 657 41.21 28.67 3.73
C LYS A 657 40.23 29.81 4.03
N GLN A 658 40.35 30.92 3.31
CA GLN A 658 39.49 32.08 3.47
C GLN A 658 38.02 31.72 3.17
N THR A 659 37.76 31.12 2.01
CA THR A 659 36.41 30.70 1.62
C THR A 659 35.83 29.64 2.57
N PHE A 660 36.67 28.72 3.05
CA PHE A 660 36.26 27.74 4.07
C PHE A 660 35.83 28.44 5.37
N PHE A 661 36.63 29.37 5.88
CA PHE A 661 36.31 30.10 7.12
C PHE A 661 35.09 31.01 6.97
N GLU A 662 34.88 31.64 5.81
CA GLU A 662 33.68 32.42 5.53
C GLU A 662 32.41 31.56 5.65
N ARG A 663 32.41 30.35 5.06
CA ARG A 663 31.27 29.43 5.16
C ARG A 663 31.06 28.90 6.58
N ILE A 664 32.13 28.56 7.29
CA ILE A 664 32.02 28.09 8.69
C ILE A 664 31.55 29.21 9.62
N ALA A 665 32.01 30.45 9.40
CA ALA A 665 31.58 31.61 10.15
C ALA A 665 30.08 31.89 9.97
N ASP A 666 29.56 31.74 8.76
CA ASP A 666 28.11 31.86 8.48
C ASP A 666 27.29 30.79 9.21
N VAL A 667 27.72 29.53 9.16
CA VAL A 667 27.08 28.42 9.89
C VAL A 667 27.04 28.69 11.40
N LEU A 668 28.15 29.16 11.96
CA LEU A 668 28.28 29.43 13.39
C LEU A 668 27.64 30.76 13.83
N ASN A 669 27.24 31.60 12.89
CA ASN A 669 26.81 32.99 13.12
C ASN A 669 27.86 33.83 13.88
N ILE A 670 29.12 33.79 13.42
CA ILE A 670 30.24 34.53 13.99
C ILE A 670 31.00 35.33 12.94
N LYS A 671 31.91 36.20 13.37
CA LYS A 671 32.83 36.88 12.44
C LYS A 671 33.99 35.95 12.04
N VAL A 672 34.43 36.05 10.79
CA VAL A 672 35.58 35.29 10.26
C VAL A 672 36.84 35.54 11.10
N CYS A 673 37.05 36.77 11.60
CA CYS A 673 38.19 37.11 12.44
C CYS A 673 38.26 36.27 13.73
N GLU A 674 37.12 35.86 14.29
CA GLU A 674 37.09 34.99 15.49
C GLU A 674 37.65 33.58 15.19
N LEU A 675 37.50 33.09 13.95
CA LEU A 675 38.10 31.82 13.51
C LEU A 675 39.60 31.96 13.24
N GLU A 676 40.02 33.09 12.67
CA GLU A 676 41.44 33.37 12.41
C GLU A 676 42.25 33.49 13.69
N GLU A 677 41.66 34.06 14.75
CA GLU A 677 42.26 34.21 16.08
C GLU A 677 42.56 32.87 16.77
N GLN A 678 41.85 31.79 16.43
CA GLN A 678 42.10 30.46 16.99
C GLN A 678 43.44 29.86 16.55
N LYS A 679 44.08 30.41 15.50
CA LYS A 679 45.40 29.99 15.00
C LYS A 679 45.53 28.47 14.80
N PHE A 680 44.62 27.89 14.03
CA PHE A 680 44.65 26.46 13.69
C PHE A 680 46.03 26.05 13.10
N PRO A 681 46.75 25.10 13.72
CA PRO A 681 48.14 24.78 13.39
C PRO A 681 48.29 23.95 12.10
N SER A 682 47.19 23.43 11.57
CA SER A 682 47.18 22.46 10.47
C SER A 682 47.48 23.06 9.09
N VAL A 683 48.33 22.37 8.33
CA VAL A 683 48.79 22.77 6.97
C VAL A 683 48.10 21.97 5.85
N THR A 684 47.46 20.85 6.20
CA THR A 684 46.76 19.96 5.26
C THR A 684 45.25 20.09 5.39
N SER A 685 44.51 19.90 4.30
CA SER A 685 43.05 20.02 4.25
C SER A 685 42.34 19.13 5.28
N VAL A 686 42.74 17.86 5.38
CA VAL A 686 42.16 16.88 6.34
C VAL A 686 42.37 17.31 7.79
N ALA A 687 43.58 17.77 8.14
CA ALA A 687 43.88 18.19 9.50
C ALA A 687 43.17 19.50 9.86
N LEU A 688 43.07 20.46 8.92
CA LEU A 688 42.31 21.69 9.13
C LEU A 688 40.81 21.41 9.32
N GLN A 689 40.24 20.51 8.52
CA GLN A 689 38.85 20.07 8.69
C GLN A 689 38.63 19.49 10.09
N SER A 690 39.51 18.59 10.55
CA SER A 690 39.40 17.98 11.88
C SER A 690 39.52 19.01 13.02
N ASP A 691 40.44 19.96 12.91
CA ASP A 691 40.63 20.99 13.93
C ASP A 691 39.40 21.92 14.03
N VAL A 692 38.88 22.36 12.88
CA VAL A 692 37.67 23.20 12.82
C VAL A 692 36.46 22.42 13.32
N LEU A 693 36.32 21.15 12.95
CA LEU A 693 35.25 20.29 13.44
C LEU A 693 35.25 20.19 14.97
N ASN A 694 36.40 19.92 15.57
CA ASN A 694 36.55 19.85 17.03
C ASN A 694 36.15 21.17 17.69
N TYR A 695 36.56 22.31 17.10
CA TYR A 695 36.17 23.63 17.59
C TYR A 695 34.65 23.86 17.51
N VAL A 696 34.01 23.51 16.38
CA VAL A 696 32.56 23.65 16.22
C VAL A 696 31.79 22.75 17.18
N LEU A 697 32.18 21.49 17.32
CA LEU A 697 31.52 20.55 18.24
C LEU A 697 31.67 21.00 19.70
N MET A 698 32.85 21.50 20.08
CA MET A 698 33.05 22.11 21.40
C MET A 698 32.10 23.31 21.59
N ARG A 699 31.98 24.18 20.59
CA ARG A 699 31.08 25.34 20.64
C ARG A 699 29.61 24.93 20.73
N TYR A 700 29.19 23.89 20.01
CA TYR A 700 27.85 23.31 20.13
C TYR A 700 27.59 22.75 21.53
N VAL A 701 28.53 22.00 22.10
CA VAL A 701 28.43 21.48 23.48
C VAL A 701 28.30 22.63 24.48
N LEU A 702 29.07 23.71 24.31
CA LEU A 702 28.99 24.90 25.16
C LEU A 702 27.64 25.62 24.99
N PHE A 703 27.16 25.78 23.76
CA PHE A 703 25.85 26.38 23.47
C PHE A 703 24.70 25.59 24.13
N MET A 704 24.80 24.27 24.17
CA MET A 704 23.81 23.40 24.83
C MET A 704 23.88 23.44 26.36
N ARG A 705 25.04 23.80 26.94
CA ARG A 705 25.30 23.78 28.38
C ARG A 705 25.23 25.14 29.07
N TYR A 706 25.42 26.25 28.35
CA TYR A 706 25.66 27.56 28.95
C TYR A 706 24.81 28.70 28.38
N ASP A 707 24.35 29.54 29.30
CA ASP A 707 23.58 30.77 29.11
C ASP A 707 24.39 31.83 28.34
N SER A 708 23.72 32.58 27.46
CA SER A 708 24.32 33.43 26.43
C SER A 708 24.86 34.80 26.89
N GLU A 709 25.21 34.99 28.17
CA GLU A 709 25.62 36.31 28.69
C GLU A 709 27.08 36.44 29.16
N LYS A 710 27.92 35.41 29.05
CA LYS A 710 29.35 35.53 29.39
C LYS A 710 30.31 34.97 28.34
N TYR A 711 30.09 35.34 27.08
CA TYR A 711 31.17 35.34 26.09
C TYR A 711 32.02 36.60 26.29
N GLY A 712 33.15 36.48 27.02
CA GLY A 712 34.25 37.47 26.95
C GLY A 712 34.76 38.17 28.22
N GLN A 713 34.35 37.81 29.45
CA GLN A 713 34.96 38.40 30.67
C GLN A 713 35.25 37.37 31.79
N PRO A 714 36.28 37.59 32.64
CA PRO A 714 36.64 36.70 33.74
C PRO A 714 35.52 36.68 34.79
N VAL A 715 35.18 35.49 35.30
CA VAL A 715 34.20 35.31 36.38
C VAL A 715 34.85 35.59 37.73
N GLU A 716 34.48 36.68 38.38
CA GLU A 716 34.66 36.81 39.83
C GLU A 716 33.61 35.96 40.56
N CYS A 717 34.08 35.13 41.48
CA CYS A 717 33.26 34.30 42.36
C CYS A 717 32.63 35.19 43.45
N SER A 718 31.31 35.14 43.60
CA SER A 718 30.66 35.53 44.86
C SER A 718 29.84 34.36 45.40
N ASP A 719 30.03 34.12 46.71
CA ASP A 719 29.54 32.98 47.46
C ASP A 719 28.17 33.30 48.09
N SER A 720 27.09 32.76 47.52
CA SER A 720 25.83 32.55 48.23
C SER A 720 25.13 31.28 47.72
N THR A 721 24.68 30.45 48.65
CA THR A 721 24.21 29.07 48.39
C THR A 721 22.76 29.03 47.89
N GLU A 722 21.96 30.07 48.12
CA GLU A 722 20.58 30.20 47.61
C GLU A 722 20.54 30.59 46.12
N SER A 723 21.45 31.45 45.67
CA SER A 723 21.56 31.85 44.25
C SER A 723 22.00 30.71 43.34
N LYS A 724 22.76 29.73 43.87
CA LYS A 724 23.17 28.54 43.10
C LYS A 724 21.99 27.64 42.73
N ASN A 725 21.00 27.46 43.60
CA ASN A 725 19.86 26.59 43.32
C ASN A 725 18.86 27.23 42.33
N GLU A 726 18.64 28.54 42.39
CA GLU A 726 17.84 29.27 41.40
C GLU A 726 18.51 29.26 40.01
N ILE A 727 19.83 29.51 39.94
CA ILE A 727 20.60 29.43 38.69
C ILE A 727 20.57 28.01 38.11
N ILE A 728 20.70 26.96 38.92
CA ILE A 728 20.61 25.56 38.46
C ILE A 728 19.20 25.24 37.93
N SER A 729 18.14 25.74 38.58
CA SER A 729 16.76 25.53 38.13
C SER A 729 16.45 26.26 36.81
N GLN A 730 16.93 27.50 36.65
CA GLN A 730 16.78 28.27 35.41
C GLN A 730 17.61 27.68 34.25
N ASN A 731 18.80 27.14 34.56
CA ASN A 731 19.66 26.47 33.58
C ASN A 731 19.01 25.20 33.01
N ASN A 732 18.33 24.40 33.83
CA ASN A 732 17.61 23.21 33.36
C ASN A 732 16.44 23.60 32.44
N ILE A 733 15.69 24.66 32.80
CA ILE A 733 14.55 25.15 32.00
C ILE A 733 15.01 25.63 30.61
N ARG A 734 16.10 26.41 30.52
CA ARG A 734 16.66 26.87 29.24
C ARG A 734 17.16 25.71 28.39
N SER A 735 17.83 24.72 28.99
CA SER A 735 18.32 23.53 28.28
C SER A 735 17.17 22.71 27.70
N ASP A 736 16.10 22.51 28.47
CA ASP A 736 14.91 21.78 28.01
C ASP A 736 14.20 22.51 26.88
N MET A 737 14.02 23.84 26.97
CA MET A 737 13.45 24.64 25.87
C MET A 737 14.32 24.60 24.61
N LEU A 738 15.66 24.67 24.74
CA LEU A 738 16.59 24.55 23.61
C LEU A 738 16.48 23.19 22.92
N GLN A 739 16.37 22.11 23.69
CA GLN A 739 16.20 20.76 23.14
C GLN A 739 14.87 20.62 22.40
N THR A 740 13.78 21.16 22.97
CA THR A 740 12.47 21.19 22.31
C THR A 740 12.52 22.02 21.03
N ALA A 741 13.15 23.20 21.06
CA ALA A 741 13.32 24.03 19.88
C ALA A 741 14.14 23.34 18.78
N GLN A 742 15.23 22.65 19.15
CA GLN A 742 16.02 21.84 18.21
C GLN A 742 15.20 20.71 17.61
N ARG A 743 14.42 19.99 18.42
CA ARG A 743 13.53 18.93 17.94
C ARG A 743 12.60 19.45 16.85
N TRP A 744 11.88 20.53 17.13
CA TRP A 744 10.91 21.12 16.19
C TRP A 744 11.58 21.57 14.90
N LEU A 745 12.69 22.29 15.01
CA LEU A 745 13.45 22.79 13.87
C LEU A 745 13.99 21.66 12.99
N MET A 746 14.54 20.60 13.59
CA MET A 746 15.03 19.44 12.85
C MET A 746 13.88 18.70 12.15
N LEU A 747 12.75 18.49 12.82
CA LEU A 747 11.58 17.86 12.21
C LEU A 747 11.05 18.67 11.04
N GLU A 748 10.93 20.00 11.21
CA GLU A 748 10.43 20.91 10.18
C GLU A 748 11.30 20.87 8.92
N PHE A 749 12.61 21.04 9.05
CA PHE A 749 13.52 21.01 7.90
C PHE A 749 13.59 19.63 7.24
N ILE A 750 13.59 18.54 8.02
CA ILE A 750 13.55 17.19 7.45
C ILE A 750 12.24 16.97 6.69
N ASP A 751 11.10 17.38 7.25
CA ASP A 751 9.79 17.20 6.63
C ASP A 751 9.60 18.03 5.36
N GLU A 752 10.00 19.30 5.38
CA GLU A 752 9.89 20.18 4.22
C GLU A 752 10.76 19.67 3.07
N ALA A 753 12.03 19.36 3.35
CA ALA A 753 12.95 18.83 2.36
C ALA A 753 12.48 17.47 1.81
N TRP A 754 11.97 16.59 2.68
CA TRP A 754 11.44 15.29 2.28
C TRP A 754 10.20 15.42 1.40
N LYS A 755 9.24 16.28 1.77
CA LYS A 755 8.04 16.55 0.95
C LYS A 755 8.42 17.08 -0.43
N GLN A 756 9.34 18.03 -0.50
CA GLN A 756 9.83 18.57 -1.77
C GLN A 756 10.55 17.49 -2.60
N HIS A 757 11.36 16.65 -1.96
CA HIS A 757 12.07 15.57 -2.65
C HIS A 757 11.11 14.52 -3.21
N MET A 758 10.06 14.16 -2.47
CA MET A 758 9.01 13.26 -2.98
C MET A 758 8.33 13.84 -4.22
N LEU A 759 7.98 15.14 -4.20
CA LEU A 759 7.41 15.82 -5.37
C LEU A 759 8.38 15.76 -6.57
N ASN A 760 9.66 16.04 -6.35
CA ASN A 760 10.66 15.98 -7.41
C ASN A 760 10.85 14.55 -7.96
N LEU A 761 10.73 13.52 -7.12
CA LEU A 761 10.81 12.11 -7.54
C LEU A 761 9.58 11.67 -8.34
N ASP A 762 8.39 12.13 -7.99
CA ASP A 762 7.17 11.89 -8.75
C ASP A 762 7.32 12.52 -10.16
N GLN A 763 7.77 13.77 -10.24
CA GLN A 763 8.07 14.45 -11.52
C GLN A 763 9.16 13.72 -12.33
N LEU A 764 10.24 13.28 -11.66
CA LEU A 764 11.31 12.52 -12.31
C LEU A 764 10.79 11.21 -12.90
N LYS A 765 9.93 10.50 -12.17
CA LYS A 765 9.37 9.22 -12.60
C LYS A 765 8.53 9.35 -13.87
N GLU A 766 7.81 10.47 -14.04
CA GLU A 766 7.07 10.77 -15.27
C GLU A 766 8.00 11.09 -16.44
N GLY A 767 9.04 11.92 -16.21
CA GLY A 767 9.96 12.36 -17.27
C GLY A 767 10.96 11.30 -17.73
N ILE A 768 11.30 10.31 -16.89
CA ILE A 768 12.38 9.34 -17.18
C ILE A 768 12.06 8.41 -18.36
N GLY A 769 10.78 8.20 -18.68
CA GLY A 769 10.35 7.31 -19.78
C GLY A 769 10.92 7.71 -21.13
N LEU A 770 11.15 9.02 -21.34
CA LEU A 770 11.72 9.58 -22.57
C LEU A 770 13.18 9.19 -22.80
N ARG A 771 13.93 8.91 -21.73
CA ARG A 771 15.34 8.48 -21.85
C ARG A 771 15.50 7.07 -22.40
N GLY A 772 14.43 6.28 -22.41
CA GLY A 772 14.39 4.97 -23.07
C GLY A 772 14.64 5.04 -24.58
N TRP A 773 14.40 6.20 -25.20
CA TRP A 773 14.64 6.44 -26.63
C TRP A 773 16.14 6.48 -26.96
N GLY A 774 16.99 6.80 -25.98
CA GLY A 774 18.46 6.79 -26.10
C GLY A 774 19.13 5.43 -25.85
N GLN A 775 18.39 4.31 -25.92
CA GLN A 775 18.85 2.95 -25.60
C GLN A 775 19.40 2.74 -24.16
N LYS A 776 19.12 3.68 -23.25
CA LYS A 776 19.46 3.54 -21.82
C LYS A 776 18.28 2.95 -21.06
N ASN A 777 18.56 2.16 -20.04
CA ASN A 777 17.51 1.60 -19.18
C ASN A 777 16.95 2.69 -18.25
N PRO A 778 15.66 3.08 -18.37
CA PRO A 778 15.08 4.16 -17.57
C PRO A 778 15.18 3.94 -16.06
N LEU A 779 15.09 2.69 -15.57
CA LEU A 779 15.18 2.40 -14.14
C LEU A 779 16.58 2.68 -13.58
N ILE A 780 17.64 2.44 -14.37
CA ILE A 780 19.01 2.71 -13.94
C ILE A 780 19.25 4.22 -13.85
N GLU A 781 18.78 4.96 -14.85
CA GLU A 781 18.86 6.42 -14.84
C GLU A 781 18.04 7.02 -13.69
N TYR A 782 16.82 6.53 -13.46
CA TYR A 782 16.00 6.92 -12.31
C TYR A 782 16.73 6.69 -11.00
N LYS A 783 17.32 5.50 -10.78
CA LYS A 783 18.10 5.19 -9.58
C LYS A 783 19.26 6.15 -9.37
N ARG A 784 19.99 6.46 -10.43
CA ARG A 784 21.15 7.36 -10.38
C ARG A 784 20.73 8.79 -10.02
N GLU A 785 19.71 9.31 -10.69
CA GLU A 785 19.25 10.69 -10.46
C GLU A 785 18.53 10.84 -9.14
N ALA A 786 17.64 9.91 -8.80
CA ALA A 786 16.99 9.88 -7.50
C ALA A 786 17.99 9.82 -6.34
N PHE A 787 19.10 9.08 -6.49
CA PHE A 787 20.17 9.04 -5.50
C PHE A 787 20.93 10.38 -5.41
N ALA A 788 21.28 10.98 -6.56
CA ALA A 788 21.94 12.29 -6.57
C ALA A 788 21.09 13.37 -5.88
N MET A 789 19.80 13.45 -6.26
CA MET A 789 18.81 14.35 -5.66
C MET A 789 18.68 14.12 -4.15
N PHE A 790 18.69 12.86 -3.70
CA PHE A 790 18.63 12.53 -2.27
C PHE A 790 19.89 12.98 -1.51
N ILE A 791 21.09 12.81 -2.10
CA ILE A 791 22.33 13.28 -1.48
C ILE A 791 22.34 14.81 -1.38
N ASP A 792 21.88 15.50 -2.42
CA ASP A 792 21.80 16.97 -2.41
C ASP A 792 20.75 17.48 -1.42
N MET A 793 19.58 16.83 -1.34
CA MET A 793 18.58 17.07 -0.30
C MET A 793 19.18 16.92 1.09
N MET A 794 19.86 15.79 1.37
CA MET A 794 20.48 15.54 2.67
C MET A 794 21.58 16.55 3.00
N ARG A 795 22.38 16.98 2.02
CA ARG A 795 23.38 18.05 2.20
C ARG A 795 22.71 19.37 2.59
N SER A 796 21.60 19.72 1.92
CA SER A 796 20.82 20.92 2.23
C SER A 796 20.26 20.86 3.65
N VAL A 797 19.63 19.74 4.04
CA VAL A 797 19.07 19.52 5.38
C VAL A 797 20.14 19.67 6.45
N ARG A 798 21.30 19.01 6.28
CA ARG A 798 22.42 19.11 7.22
C ARG A 798 22.91 20.55 7.38
N TYR A 799 23.07 21.26 6.26
CA TYR A 799 23.47 22.67 6.28
C TYR A 799 22.45 23.55 7.00
N GLN A 800 21.17 23.44 6.65
CA GLN A 800 20.10 24.25 7.25
C GLN A 800 19.99 24.00 8.76
N ILE A 801 20.08 22.75 9.21
CA ILE A 801 20.07 22.41 10.63
C ILE A 801 21.30 22.99 11.33
N ALA A 802 22.51 22.74 10.82
CA ALA A 802 23.74 23.26 11.42
C ALA A 802 23.74 24.80 11.50
N HIS A 803 23.30 25.47 10.44
CA HIS A 803 23.21 26.92 10.34
C HIS A 803 22.15 27.52 11.29
N SER A 804 21.03 26.83 11.49
CA SER A 804 19.92 27.37 12.28
C SER A 804 20.05 27.08 13.77
N ILE A 805 20.73 25.99 14.17
CA ILE A 805 20.96 25.65 15.59
C ILE A 805 21.62 26.80 16.36
N PHE A 806 22.64 27.45 15.79
CA PHE A 806 23.35 28.57 16.44
C PHE A 806 22.59 29.90 16.40
N ARG A 807 21.41 29.93 15.77
CA ARG A 807 20.57 31.13 15.59
C ARG A 807 19.23 31.01 16.33
N ILE A 808 19.02 29.94 17.12
CA ILE A 808 17.79 29.74 17.90
C ILE A 808 17.68 30.83 18.97
N ASP A 809 16.59 31.61 18.90
CA ASP A 809 16.20 32.57 19.93
C ASP A 809 15.15 31.92 20.87
N VAL A 810 15.63 31.43 22.01
CA VAL A 810 14.81 30.68 22.99
C VAL A 810 13.66 31.54 23.54
N GLN A 811 13.83 32.87 23.61
CA GLN A 811 12.81 33.76 24.17
C GLN A 811 11.60 33.93 23.26
N LYS A 812 11.73 33.62 21.97
CA LYS A 812 10.64 33.71 20.97
C LYS A 812 10.03 32.36 20.62
N PHE A 813 10.54 31.27 21.21
CA PHE A 813 10.07 29.94 20.91
C PHE A 813 8.79 29.61 21.68
N ASP A 814 7.67 29.51 20.97
CA ASP A 814 6.36 29.11 21.52
C ASP A 814 5.99 27.72 21.02
N GLU A 815 6.25 26.71 21.86
CA GLU A 815 5.94 25.30 21.60
C GLU A 815 4.43 25.09 21.35
N HIS A 816 3.58 25.74 22.15
CA HIS A 816 2.14 25.50 22.13
C HIS A 816 1.51 26.07 20.84
N ALA A 817 1.98 27.22 20.36
CA ALA A 817 1.53 27.77 19.08
C ALA A 817 1.92 26.88 17.89
N LEU A 818 3.12 26.28 17.92
CA LEU A 818 3.59 25.33 16.89
C LEU A 818 2.77 24.04 16.92
N GLU A 819 2.51 23.49 18.11
CA GLU A 819 1.65 22.31 18.29
C GLU A 819 0.24 22.53 17.74
N ILE A 820 -0.40 23.68 18.05
CA ILE A 820 -1.74 23.99 17.53
C ILE A 820 -1.73 24.08 16.01
N ARG A 821 -0.79 24.85 15.44
CA ARG A 821 -0.69 25.04 13.98
C ARG A 821 -0.58 23.68 13.29
N ARG A 822 0.24 22.78 13.83
CA ARG A 822 0.52 21.50 13.21
C ARG A 822 -0.58 20.47 13.42
N ARG A 823 -1.27 20.49 14.57
CA ARG A 823 -2.48 19.69 14.78
C ARG A 823 -3.56 20.05 13.75
N GLN A 824 -3.75 21.34 13.49
CA GLN A 824 -4.68 21.82 12.47
C GLN A 824 -4.30 21.34 11.06
N GLU A 825 -3.01 21.29 10.74
CA GLU A 825 -2.53 20.75 9.45
C GLU A 825 -2.83 19.25 9.30
N LEU A 826 -2.52 18.45 10.33
CA LEU A 826 -2.82 17.00 10.34
C LEU A 826 -4.33 16.72 10.25
N GLU A 827 -5.15 17.49 10.96
CA GLU A 827 -6.61 17.39 10.88
C GLU A 827 -7.13 17.74 9.49
N ARG A 828 -6.60 18.79 8.84
CA ARG A 828 -6.94 19.13 7.45
C ARG A 828 -6.59 18.01 6.49
N ILE A 829 -5.40 17.40 6.63
CA ILE A 829 -4.99 16.24 5.82
C ILE A 829 -5.94 15.06 6.04
N ARG A 830 -6.30 14.77 7.31
CA ARG A 830 -7.24 13.70 7.65
C ARG A 830 -8.61 13.92 7.00
N LEU A 831 -9.18 15.12 7.15
CA LEU A 831 -10.48 15.47 6.57
C LEU A 831 -10.48 15.44 5.04
N ALA A 832 -9.39 15.90 4.40
CA ALA A 832 -9.23 15.84 2.95
C ALA A 832 -9.23 14.39 2.42
N ASN A 833 -8.58 13.47 3.13
CA ASN A 833 -8.53 12.06 2.75
C ASN A 833 -9.87 11.34 2.98
N MET A 834 -10.58 11.63 4.07
CA MET A 834 -11.94 11.07 4.31
C MET A 834 -12.93 11.48 3.22
N ASN A 835 -12.84 12.71 2.73
CA ASN A 835 -13.72 13.20 1.66
C ASN A 835 -13.44 12.50 0.31
N LYS A 836 -12.18 12.15 0.00
CA LYS A 836 -11.81 11.38 -1.20
C LYS A 836 -12.35 9.94 -1.18
N GLU A 837 -12.35 9.27 -0.04
CA GLU A 837 -12.94 7.92 0.07
C GLU A 837 -14.47 7.94 0.02
N SER A 838 -15.09 9.03 0.48
CA SER A 838 -16.55 9.19 0.49
C SER A 838 -17.17 9.62 -0.85
N SER A 839 -16.37 9.94 -1.88
CA SER A 839 -16.85 10.35 -3.21
C SER A 839 -17.35 9.16 -4.06
N SER A 840 -18.27 8.38 -3.49
CA SER A 840 -19.30 7.66 -4.23
C SER A 840 -20.55 8.54 -4.25
N PRO A 841 -21.32 8.60 -5.35
CA PRO A 841 -22.33 9.65 -5.51
C PRO A 841 -23.44 9.50 -4.47
N ARG A 842 -23.40 10.31 -3.41
CA ARG A 842 -24.53 10.51 -2.51
C ARG A 842 -25.65 11.14 -3.34
N ARG A 843 -26.69 10.35 -3.64
CA ARG A 843 -27.92 10.87 -4.25
C ARG A 843 -28.45 12.00 -3.38
N ASN A 844 -28.59 13.18 -3.99
CA ASN A 844 -29.39 14.28 -3.45
C ASN A 844 -30.78 13.74 -3.07
N PRO A 845 -31.29 13.97 -1.85
CA PRO A 845 -32.67 13.67 -1.51
C PRO A 845 -33.58 14.57 -2.36
N GLN A 846 -34.25 13.98 -3.34
CA GLN A 846 -35.22 14.69 -4.16
C GLN A 846 -36.28 15.35 -3.28
N LYS A 847 -36.45 16.65 -3.54
CA LYS A 847 -37.66 17.43 -3.21
C LYS A 847 -38.90 16.60 -3.53
N ARG A 848 -39.60 16.13 -2.49
CA ARG A 848 -41.04 15.87 -2.57
C ARG A 848 -41.72 17.20 -2.86
N LYS A 849 -42.26 17.37 -4.07
CA LYS A 849 -43.39 18.26 -4.30
C LYS A 849 -44.54 17.46 -4.93
N LYS A 850 -45.73 17.84 -4.48
CA LYS A 850 -47.05 17.25 -4.69
C LYS A 850 -47.36 16.89 -6.14
#